data_AF-A0A4P7AI15-F1
#
_entry.id   AF-A0A4P7AI15-F1
#
_cell.length_a   1.000
_cell.length_b   1.000
_cell.length_c   1.000
_cell.angle_alpha   90.00
_cell.angle_beta   90.00
_cell.angle_gamma   90.00
#
_symmetry.space_group_name_H-M   'P 1'
#
loop_
_entity.id
_entity.type
_entity.pdbx_description
1 polymer ?
#
loop_
_entity_poly.entity_id
_entity_poly.type
_entity_poly.pdbx_seq_one_letter_code
_entity_poly.pdbx_strand_id
1 'polypeptide(L)'
;MKKILSLLMSSLLTTSFVSLTTSCKGGAGMTFDYSDNQKILSLTVLNTQKLVDYGVKIGSGVDFEKAELMLKALGLYDAIKYGNKLTASIMTSSIRTYIMSNQLLTQIAQKVPGFDWLNSKLQWQSSRWNVKDLVKASSEKQAFGRNAAGWLENDEWSISVTFLDDKLEGWVNPLDAPYFARININRKIAVNYDASVDESESTKGAIWTNPETGKTPTAIEPIKASTHPHTKNSGAIYQGFTNCSQLIRLADIFDKEDNSLPASIIGYSPSISDFVNNTLINSLLINKILKDKKQEIEDKVSQNLKDKPIILSESSNIIDINNRMRNQVFSVVFIELIKRNNKFEGFEEILDEDRIECERAWNYFFEQLITNSKSIARQQTEEASKNKFTDLANYFNDISKKNSDKLVKIEEIKDIDQKMDEVFWASKDLKAEGGEQKDFTSTDFKLTMHNFSTNFDDFENNKDPKDWTFKDNVLSSESNLKYFGLNFSSLFRMNYFYKSIIKEDLNDTEQLAKYWYDPDTKKLLQMPSSNINEFANWINDNEFISDVGFKNVFIDTRISIMLKHFILSNQEEIDSKNTSNEGNFYVDPFVKTDGSDVNSESEFLELLTNKNKNVDNNGDNLRIRHLNNIMTNEIDNRIENILLVGLNDQLQNSDTTRDKIINRNLWSYNLSSDFYDSEGNYIWNKIMKHYNATDDPFIQKAIFNKISEHNDDDIAFAEHLKRLKDNNLELPFHATLVNSIGSGASNFDDKIYSDGLSGFNNNSVNANITIQFNSKILNNYGEIYGDYKNLNKKTWWKGEDPKIQKTDFVFNLKIYMNDDGKISSYWDNLVRYNDKNKDFNQQAYENSKKPKL
;
A
#
# COMPACT_ATOMS: atom_id res chain seq x y z
N MET A 1 -35.70 -18.15 -46.18
CA MET A 1 -35.50 -17.42 -44.91
C MET A 1 -35.25 -15.92 -45.08
N LYS A 2 -34.22 -15.45 -45.81
CA LYS A 2 -33.96 -14.00 -45.97
C LYS A 2 -35.17 -13.16 -46.45
N LYS A 3 -35.97 -13.67 -47.38
CA LYS A 3 -37.20 -13.00 -47.84
C LYS A 3 -38.29 -12.94 -46.77
N ILE A 4 -38.43 -14.00 -45.96
CA ILE A 4 -39.38 -14.05 -44.83
C ILE A 4 -38.91 -13.16 -43.69
N LEU A 5 -37.60 -13.14 -43.40
CA LEU A 5 -37.00 -12.22 -42.44
C LEU A 5 -37.18 -10.77 -42.88
N SER A 6 -36.96 -10.48 -44.17
CA SER A 6 -37.22 -9.15 -44.73
C SER A 6 -38.70 -8.78 -44.64
N LEU A 7 -39.62 -9.73 -44.88
CA LEU A 7 -41.06 -9.49 -44.78
C LEU A 7 -41.50 -9.29 -43.32
N LEU A 8 -40.89 -10.02 -42.38
CA LEU A 8 -41.08 -9.86 -40.94
C LEU A 8 -40.48 -8.56 -40.42
N MET A 9 -39.30 -8.15 -40.91
CA MET A 9 -38.67 -6.89 -40.54
C MET A 9 -39.44 -5.71 -41.13
N SER A 10 -39.90 -5.83 -42.38
CA SER A 10 -40.80 -4.87 -43.00
C SER A 10 -42.13 -4.84 -42.24
N SER A 11 -42.73 -5.97 -41.88
CA SER A 11 -43.97 -5.98 -41.11
C SER A 11 -43.77 -5.39 -39.72
N LEU A 12 -42.67 -5.71 -39.02
CA LEU A 12 -42.28 -5.12 -37.73
C LEU A 12 -42.13 -3.60 -37.87
N LEU A 13 -41.34 -3.12 -38.82
CA LEU A 13 -41.15 -1.70 -39.10
C LEU A 13 -42.47 -1.02 -39.46
N THR A 14 -43.34 -1.67 -40.25
CA THR A 14 -44.64 -1.13 -40.64
C THR A 14 -45.62 -1.16 -39.48
N THR A 15 -45.61 -2.17 -38.60
CA THR A 15 -46.42 -2.19 -37.37
C THR A 15 -45.91 -1.23 -36.31
N SER A 16 -44.60 -0.97 -36.23
CA SER A 16 -44.03 0.07 -35.39
C SER A 16 -44.37 1.46 -35.92
N PHE A 17 -44.37 1.65 -37.25
CA PHE A 17 -44.85 2.89 -37.88
C PHE A 17 -46.35 3.07 -37.73
N VAL A 18 -47.14 2.00 -37.94
CA VAL A 18 -48.59 2.02 -37.79
C VAL A 18 -48.94 2.25 -36.33
N SER A 19 -48.28 1.60 -35.36
CA SER A 19 -48.46 1.89 -33.94
C SER A 19 -48.01 3.30 -33.58
N LEU A 20 -46.94 3.85 -34.19
CA LEU A 20 -46.61 5.27 -34.06
C LEU A 20 -47.75 6.15 -34.58
N THR A 21 -48.31 5.87 -35.75
CA THR A 21 -49.38 6.69 -36.36
C THR A 21 -50.77 6.52 -35.74
N THR A 22 -51.12 5.35 -35.21
CA THR A 22 -52.34 5.12 -34.42
C THR A 22 -52.18 5.54 -32.95
N SER A 23 -50.95 5.84 -32.50
CA SER A 23 -50.69 6.60 -31.27
C SER A 23 -50.78 8.12 -31.48
N CYS A 24 -50.62 8.61 -32.71
CA CYS A 24 -50.70 10.05 -33.02
C CYS A 24 -52.12 10.62 -33.11
N LYS A 25 -53.16 9.77 -33.10
CA LYS A 25 -54.54 10.17 -32.79
C LYS A 25 -55.11 9.09 -31.88
N GLY A 26 -55.27 9.45 -30.61
CA GLY A 26 -55.58 8.54 -29.51
C GLY A 26 -56.60 7.46 -29.83
N GLY A 27 -56.35 6.27 -29.30
CA GLY A 27 -57.35 5.22 -29.18
C GLY A 27 -58.63 5.78 -28.55
N ALA A 28 -59.76 5.22 -28.99
CA ALA A 28 -61.11 5.69 -28.68
C ALA A 28 -61.28 6.12 -27.22
N GLY A 29 -61.28 7.45 -26.98
CA GLY A 29 -61.95 8.05 -25.83
C GLY A 29 -61.13 8.67 -24.70
N MET A 30 -59.78 8.70 -24.71
CA MET A 30 -59.01 9.38 -23.64
C MET A 30 -57.70 10.01 -24.13
N THR A 31 -57.76 11.14 -24.84
CA THR A 31 -56.63 12.10 -24.87
C THR A 31 -57.04 13.30 -24.04
N PHE A 32 -56.54 13.37 -22.80
CA PHE A 32 -56.60 14.61 -22.04
C PHE A 32 -55.62 15.59 -22.68
N ASP A 33 -56.14 16.63 -23.32
CA ASP A 33 -55.32 17.67 -23.95
C ASP A 33 -54.82 18.62 -22.85
N TYR A 34 -53.74 18.22 -22.16
CA TYR A 34 -53.12 19.05 -21.13
C TYR A 34 -52.48 20.28 -21.78
N SER A 35 -52.75 21.46 -21.23
CA SER A 35 -51.95 22.65 -21.53
C SER A 35 -50.51 22.46 -21.05
N ASP A 36 -49.56 23.17 -21.66
CA ASP A 36 -48.14 23.06 -21.28
C ASP A 36 -47.90 23.42 -19.81
N ASN A 37 -48.65 24.37 -19.26
CA ASN A 37 -48.59 24.69 -17.83
C ASN A 37 -49.08 23.53 -16.95
N GLN A 38 -50.12 22.78 -17.37
CA GLN A 38 -50.57 21.60 -16.64
C GLN A 38 -49.55 20.45 -16.72
N LYS A 39 -48.91 20.26 -17.88
CA LYS A 39 -47.82 19.30 -18.05
C LYS A 39 -46.64 19.64 -17.13
N ILE A 40 -46.19 20.90 -17.14
CA ILE A 40 -45.12 21.41 -16.27
C ILE A 40 -45.47 21.24 -14.79
N LEU A 41 -46.69 21.61 -14.39
CA LEU A 41 -47.14 21.47 -13.00
C LEU A 41 -47.25 19.99 -12.57
N SER A 42 -47.63 19.09 -13.48
CA SER A 42 -47.72 17.66 -13.17
C SER A 42 -46.35 17.05 -12.80
N LEU A 43 -45.25 17.54 -13.39
CA LEU A 43 -43.90 17.08 -13.04
C LEU A 43 -43.51 17.42 -11.61
N THR A 44 -43.92 18.57 -11.07
CA THR A 44 -43.51 19.02 -9.74
C THR A 44 -44.08 18.14 -8.62
N VAL A 45 -45.12 17.36 -8.90
CA VAL A 45 -45.75 16.43 -7.95
C VAL A 45 -45.23 14.99 -8.07
N LEU A 46 -44.25 14.73 -8.94
CA LEU A 46 -43.62 13.42 -9.12
C LEU A 46 -42.55 13.20 -8.02
N ASN A 47 -42.59 12.04 -7.37
CA ASN A 47 -41.73 11.71 -6.22
C ASN A 47 -41.40 10.21 -6.16
N THR A 48 -40.48 9.83 -5.28
CA THR A 48 -40.03 8.44 -5.10
C THR A 48 -41.18 7.46 -4.89
N GLN A 49 -42.09 7.76 -3.97
CA GLN A 49 -43.17 6.83 -3.60
C GLN A 49 -44.06 6.49 -4.79
N LYS A 50 -44.47 7.49 -5.58
CA LYS A 50 -45.27 7.26 -6.79
C LYS A 50 -44.55 6.34 -7.77
N LEU A 51 -43.25 6.52 -7.98
CA LEU A 51 -42.50 5.68 -8.94
C LEU A 51 -42.39 4.23 -8.46
N VAL A 52 -42.20 4.04 -7.15
CA VAL A 52 -42.19 2.70 -6.52
C VAL A 52 -43.56 2.04 -6.63
N ASP A 53 -44.64 2.75 -6.29
CA ASP A 53 -46.02 2.22 -6.31
C ASP A 53 -46.44 1.75 -7.72
N TYR A 54 -46.02 2.47 -8.75
CA TYR A 54 -46.29 2.12 -10.15
C TYR A 54 -45.22 1.21 -10.77
N GLY A 55 -44.27 0.69 -9.98
CA GLY A 55 -43.30 -0.30 -10.42
C GLY A 55 -42.34 0.20 -11.52
N VAL A 56 -41.97 1.48 -11.48
CA VAL A 56 -40.92 2.03 -12.35
C VAL A 56 -39.58 1.39 -11.97
N LYS A 57 -38.84 0.94 -12.98
CA LYS A 57 -37.51 0.35 -12.83
C LYS A 57 -36.57 0.94 -13.88
N ILE A 58 -35.34 1.24 -13.47
CA ILE A 58 -34.26 1.71 -14.35
C ILE A 58 -33.08 0.76 -14.21
N GLY A 59 -32.47 0.38 -15.33
CA GLY A 59 -31.25 -0.42 -15.31
C GLY A 59 -30.01 0.43 -15.05
N SER A 60 -28.90 -0.24 -14.81
CA SER A 60 -27.57 0.35 -14.69
C SER A 60 -27.09 0.97 -16.02
N GLY A 61 -27.80 0.72 -17.12
CA GLY A 61 -27.51 1.23 -18.46
C GLY A 61 -26.73 0.19 -19.27
N VAL A 62 -25.81 0.66 -20.12
CA VAL A 62 -24.94 -0.23 -20.91
C VAL A 62 -23.51 -0.09 -20.42
N ASP A 63 -22.78 -1.20 -20.38
CA ASP A 63 -21.34 -1.17 -20.18
C ASP A 63 -20.63 -0.45 -21.35
N PHE A 64 -19.38 -0.05 -21.12
CA PHE A 64 -18.60 0.72 -22.10
C PHE A 64 -18.47 0.01 -23.46
N GLU A 65 -18.32 -1.32 -23.45
CA GLU A 65 -18.16 -2.12 -24.67
C GLU A 65 -19.45 -2.16 -25.51
N LYS A 66 -20.61 -2.33 -24.86
CA LYS A 66 -21.92 -2.22 -25.51
C LYS A 66 -22.22 -0.80 -25.97
N ALA A 67 -21.80 0.22 -25.21
CA ALA A 67 -21.88 1.62 -25.64
C ALA A 67 -21.08 1.86 -26.94
N GLU A 68 -19.85 1.34 -27.03
CA GLU A 68 -19.03 1.46 -28.23
C GLU A 68 -19.63 0.69 -29.43
N LEU A 69 -20.17 -0.51 -29.20
CA LEU A 69 -20.90 -1.28 -30.22
C LEU A 69 -22.16 -0.54 -30.70
N MET A 70 -22.87 0.13 -29.78
CA MET A 70 -24.04 0.94 -30.10
C MET A 70 -23.65 2.17 -30.93
N LEU A 71 -22.55 2.84 -30.59
CA LEU A 71 -21.98 3.94 -31.38
C LEU A 71 -21.58 3.50 -32.79
N LYS A 72 -20.96 2.32 -32.91
CA LYS A 72 -20.68 1.68 -34.20
C LYS A 72 -21.96 1.42 -34.99
N ALA A 73 -22.99 0.84 -34.35
CA ALA A 73 -24.28 0.57 -34.99
C ALA A 73 -25.04 1.83 -35.43
N LEU A 74 -24.88 2.95 -34.71
CA LEU A 74 -25.45 4.26 -35.06
C LEU A 74 -24.67 5.00 -36.16
N GLY A 75 -23.56 4.42 -36.66
CA GLY A 75 -22.71 5.01 -37.69
C GLY A 75 -21.91 6.22 -37.19
N LEU A 76 -21.60 6.26 -35.89
CA LEU A 76 -20.83 7.34 -35.24
C LEU A 76 -19.36 6.97 -35.03
N TYR A 77 -18.96 5.74 -35.36
CA TYR A 77 -17.60 5.24 -35.16
C TYR A 77 -16.53 6.11 -35.80
N ASP A 78 -16.72 6.51 -37.06
CA ASP A 78 -15.74 7.36 -37.75
C ASP A 78 -15.65 8.76 -37.14
N ALA A 79 -16.77 9.31 -36.67
CA ALA A 79 -16.77 10.63 -36.03
C ALA A 79 -16.17 10.60 -34.61
N ILE A 80 -16.20 9.45 -33.93
CA ILE A 80 -15.53 9.22 -32.65
C ILE A 80 -14.04 8.96 -32.86
N LYS A 81 -13.69 8.18 -33.89
CA LYS A 81 -12.32 7.79 -34.21
C LYS A 81 -11.51 8.92 -34.83
N TYR A 82 -12.13 9.76 -35.66
CA TYR A 82 -11.48 10.83 -36.42
C TYR A 82 -11.90 12.25 -35.99
N GLY A 83 -12.82 12.39 -35.02
CA GLY A 83 -13.24 13.68 -34.45
C GLY A 83 -12.44 14.11 -33.21
N ASN A 84 -12.95 15.10 -32.49
CA ASN A 84 -12.34 15.55 -31.22
C ASN A 84 -12.48 14.44 -30.15
N LYS A 85 -11.33 13.97 -29.64
CA LYS A 85 -11.24 12.87 -28.67
C LYS A 85 -11.96 13.15 -27.34
N LEU A 86 -12.01 14.39 -26.86
CA LEU A 86 -12.85 14.81 -25.71
C LEU A 86 -14.30 14.48 -25.95
N THR A 87 -14.82 15.04 -27.03
CA THR A 87 -16.23 15.00 -27.36
C THR A 87 -16.64 13.55 -27.56
N ALA A 88 -15.81 12.75 -28.23
CA ALA A 88 -15.97 11.33 -28.40
C ALA A 88 -15.94 10.53 -27.07
N SER A 89 -14.99 10.80 -26.17
CA SER A 89 -14.84 10.10 -24.88
C SER A 89 -15.96 10.45 -23.89
N ILE A 90 -16.27 11.73 -23.72
CA ILE A 90 -17.41 12.17 -22.89
C ILE A 90 -18.72 11.70 -23.50
N MET A 91 -18.90 11.71 -24.82
CA MET A 91 -20.09 11.11 -25.44
C MET A 91 -20.20 9.63 -25.15
N THR A 92 -19.12 8.88 -25.35
CA THR A 92 -19.11 7.43 -25.10
C THR A 92 -19.47 7.14 -23.63
N SER A 93 -18.90 7.92 -22.72
CA SER A 93 -19.18 7.83 -21.28
C SER A 93 -20.61 8.29 -20.94
N SER A 94 -21.12 9.32 -21.61
CA SER A 94 -22.46 9.90 -21.37
C SER A 94 -23.60 9.17 -22.10
N ILE A 95 -23.31 8.21 -22.97
CA ILE A 95 -24.35 7.35 -23.56
C ILE A 95 -25.08 6.55 -22.49
N ARG A 96 -24.35 6.15 -21.44
CA ARG A 96 -24.94 5.47 -20.30
C ARG A 96 -25.99 6.35 -19.61
N THR A 97 -25.62 7.59 -19.28
CA THR A 97 -26.55 8.54 -18.65
C THR A 97 -27.72 8.86 -19.57
N TYR A 98 -27.48 9.03 -20.87
CA TYR A 98 -28.52 9.17 -21.89
C TYR A 98 -29.51 7.99 -21.92
N ILE A 99 -29.04 6.75 -21.92
CA ILE A 99 -29.91 5.55 -21.92
C ILE A 99 -30.71 5.49 -20.63
N MET A 100 -30.07 5.72 -19.48
CA MET A 100 -30.74 5.73 -18.18
C MET A 100 -31.82 6.83 -18.11
N SER A 101 -31.51 8.04 -18.58
CA SER A 101 -32.48 9.14 -18.65
C SER A 101 -33.69 8.76 -19.52
N ASN A 102 -33.46 8.09 -20.66
CA ASN A 102 -34.54 7.69 -21.57
C ASN A 102 -35.37 6.56 -20.98
N GLN A 103 -34.73 5.57 -20.35
CA GLN A 103 -35.40 4.50 -19.64
C GLN A 103 -36.30 5.08 -18.53
N LEU A 104 -35.78 5.99 -17.70
CA LEU A 104 -36.55 6.61 -16.63
C LEU A 104 -37.81 7.30 -17.17
N LEU A 105 -37.67 8.21 -18.14
CA LEU A 105 -38.80 8.97 -18.68
C LEU A 105 -39.79 8.08 -19.44
N THR A 106 -39.31 7.05 -20.16
CA THR A 106 -40.17 6.09 -20.85
C THR A 106 -40.97 5.24 -19.86
N GLN A 107 -40.34 4.77 -18.78
CA GLN A 107 -41.02 3.99 -17.75
C GLN A 107 -42.07 4.82 -17.01
N ILE A 108 -41.77 6.10 -16.73
CA ILE A 108 -42.75 7.01 -16.16
C ILE A 108 -43.93 7.20 -17.12
N ALA A 109 -43.65 7.47 -18.39
CA ALA A 109 -44.68 7.69 -19.41
C ALA A 109 -45.59 6.46 -19.61
N GLN A 110 -45.07 5.24 -19.41
CA GLN A 110 -45.82 3.99 -19.62
C GLN A 110 -46.58 3.51 -18.38
N LYS A 111 -46.06 3.80 -17.19
CA LYS A 111 -46.56 3.18 -15.93
C LYS A 111 -47.25 4.15 -14.99
N VAL A 112 -46.95 5.45 -15.06
CA VAL A 112 -47.48 6.45 -14.13
C VAL A 112 -48.65 7.19 -14.80
N PRO A 113 -49.90 7.03 -14.30
CA PRO A 113 -51.07 7.66 -14.90
C PRO A 113 -50.94 9.20 -14.97
N GLY A 114 -51.36 9.78 -16.09
CA GLY A 114 -51.32 11.24 -16.32
C GLY A 114 -49.99 11.77 -16.84
N PHE A 115 -49.00 10.91 -17.04
CA PHE A 115 -47.70 11.26 -17.63
C PHE A 115 -47.52 10.73 -19.06
N ASP A 116 -48.57 10.22 -19.70
CA ASP A 116 -48.52 9.68 -21.08
C ASP A 116 -48.01 10.71 -22.10
N TRP A 117 -48.27 12.00 -21.83
CA TRP A 117 -47.81 13.12 -22.65
C TRP A 117 -46.28 13.22 -22.73
N LEU A 118 -45.55 12.66 -21.75
CA LEU A 118 -44.08 12.59 -21.79
C LEU A 118 -43.62 11.85 -23.04
N ASN A 119 -44.33 10.79 -23.46
CA ASN A 119 -43.97 10.06 -24.68
C ASN A 119 -44.01 10.97 -25.92
N SER A 120 -45.07 11.78 -26.04
CA SER A 120 -45.17 12.78 -27.11
C SER A 120 -44.08 13.85 -27.02
N LYS A 121 -43.70 14.27 -25.81
CA LYS A 121 -42.60 15.23 -25.61
C LYS A 121 -41.25 14.63 -26.00
N LEU A 122 -40.97 13.39 -25.59
CA LEU A 122 -39.78 12.64 -25.95
C LEU A 122 -39.67 12.45 -27.47
N GLN A 123 -40.76 12.11 -28.14
CA GLN A 123 -40.82 11.99 -29.61
C GLN A 123 -40.57 13.33 -30.30
N TRP A 124 -41.13 14.42 -29.79
CA TRP A 124 -40.84 15.75 -30.30
C TRP A 124 -39.35 16.09 -30.15
N GLN A 125 -38.77 15.84 -28.98
CA GLN A 125 -37.33 16.06 -28.73
C GLN A 125 -36.44 15.18 -29.62
N SER A 126 -36.79 13.93 -29.87
CA SER A 126 -36.02 13.02 -30.74
C SER A 126 -36.19 13.31 -32.23
N SER A 127 -37.31 13.89 -32.64
CA SER A 127 -37.52 14.33 -34.03
C SER A 127 -36.65 15.53 -34.42
N ARG A 128 -36.22 16.33 -33.44
CA ARG A 128 -35.43 17.55 -33.64
C ARG A 128 -33.96 17.38 -33.33
N TRP A 129 -33.64 16.58 -32.31
CA TRP A 129 -32.27 16.41 -31.84
C TRP A 129 -31.94 14.93 -31.77
N ASN A 130 -30.99 14.53 -32.59
CA ASN A 130 -30.51 13.18 -32.72
C ASN A 130 -29.09 13.04 -32.13
N VAL A 131 -28.66 11.79 -31.90
CA VAL A 131 -27.33 11.51 -31.34
C VAL A 131 -26.19 12.04 -32.22
N LYS A 132 -26.39 12.16 -33.54
CA LYS A 132 -25.40 12.74 -34.46
C LYS A 132 -25.28 14.26 -34.31
N ASP A 133 -26.27 14.96 -33.76
CA ASP A 133 -26.20 16.42 -33.54
C ASP A 133 -25.28 16.76 -32.36
N LEU A 134 -25.13 15.85 -31.40
CA LEU A 134 -24.03 15.94 -30.44
C LEU A 134 -22.67 15.89 -31.18
N VAL A 135 -22.56 15.06 -32.22
CA VAL A 135 -21.30 14.66 -32.88
C VAL A 135 -20.91 15.56 -34.07
N LYS A 136 -21.88 16.12 -34.80
CA LYS A 136 -21.67 17.12 -35.88
C LYS A 136 -21.11 18.45 -35.39
N ALA A 137 -20.98 18.61 -34.07
CA ALA A 137 -20.29 19.71 -33.40
C ALA A 137 -18.83 19.91 -33.80
N SER A 138 -18.24 19.08 -34.67
CA SER A 138 -16.97 19.40 -35.32
C SER A 138 -17.01 20.75 -36.07
N SER A 139 -18.19 21.28 -36.43
CA SER A 139 -18.36 22.64 -36.97
C SER A 139 -18.86 23.69 -35.96
N GLU A 140 -19.41 23.29 -34.80
CA GLU A 140 -19.90 24.19 -33.75
C GLU A 140 -19.28 23.80 -32.41
N LYS A 141 -18.31 24.60 -31.92
CA LYS A 141 -17.37 24.24 -30.86
C LYS A 141 -17.95 23.97 -29.44
N GLN A 142 -19.27 23.83 -29.23
CA GLN A 142 -19.87 23.88 -27.88
C GLN A 142 -21.18 23.09 -27.66
N ALA A 143 -21.28 21.85 -28.16
CA ALA A 143 -22.49 21.04 -27.96
C ALA A 143 -22.88 20.84 -26.48
N PHE A 144 -21.91 20.77 -25.56
CA PHE A 144 -22.15 20.55 -24.13
C PHE A 144 -22.78 21.76 -23.43
N GLY A 145 -22.25 22.97 -23.65
CA GLY A 145 -22.86 24.20 -23.12
C GLY A 145 -24.25 24.47 -23.71
N ARG A 146 -24.51 23.96 -24.92
CA ARG A 146 -25.81 24.08 -25.58
C ARG A 146 -26.86 23.06 -25.12
N ASN A 147 -26.53 21.94 -24.49
CA ASN A 147 -27.42 20.95 -23.79
C ASN A 147 -28.93 20.90 -24.20
N ALA A 148 -29.83 20.47 -23.31
CA ALA A 148 -31.29 20.48 -23.56
C ALA A 148 -31.89 21.88 -23.73
N ALA A 149 -31.19 22.91 -23.23
CA ALA A 149 -31.68 24.28 -23.12
C ALA A 149 -31.26 25.15 -24.31
N GLY A 150 -30.04 25.04 -24.80
CA GLY A 150 -29.52 25.79 -25.95
C GLY A 150 -29.86 25.20 -27.32
N TRP A 151 -30.62 24.10 -27.37
CA TRP A 151 -31.22 23.59 -28.61
C TRP A 151 -32.65 24.10 -28.87
N LEU A 152 -33.22 24.86 -27.94
CA LEU A 152 -34.58 25.37 -28.00
C LEU A 152 -34.69 26.65 -28.85
N GLU A 153 -35.81 26.78 -29.57
CA GLU A 153 -36.21 28.06 -30.16
C GLU A 153 -36.89 28.96 -29.11
N ASN A 154 -37.23 30.19 -29.49
CA ASN A 154 -37.92 31.13 -28.59
C ASN A 154 -39.30 30.55 -28.18
N ASP A 155 -39.68 30.73 -26.92
CA ASP A 155 -40.93 30.25 -26.28
C ASP A 155 -41.08 28.74 -26.08
N GLU A 156 -40.12 27.93 -26.54
CA GLU A 156 -40.14 26.47 -26.34
C GLU A 156 -39.64 26.05 -24.95
N TRP A 157 -39.83 24.77 -24.62
CA TRP A 157 -39.31 24.16 -23.39
C TRP A 157 -38.89 22.71 -23.65
N SER A 158 -38.02 22.16 -22.83
CA SER A 158 -37.62 20.75 -22.88
C SER A 158 -37.64 20.11 -21.49
N ILE A 159 -37.59 18.78 -21.47
CA ILE A 159 -37.31 18.00 -20.27
C ILE A 159 -35.90 17.41 -20.37
N SER A 160 -35.20 17.36 -19.24
CA SER A 160 -33.96 16.61 -19.10
C SER A 160 -33.92 15.91 -17.74
N VAL A 161 -33.03 14.94 -17.55
CA VAL A 161 -32.84 14.23 -16.28
C VAL A 161 -31.44 14.53 -15.76
N THR A 162 -31.34 14.92 -14.50
CA THR A 162 -30.08 14.99 -13.74
C THR A 162 -30.03 13.83 -12.76
N PHE A 163 -28.92 13.11 -12.73
CA PHE A 163 -28.56 12.14 -11.72
C PHE A 163 -27.61 12.80 -10.72
N LEU A 164 -27.80 12.52 -9.43
CA LEU A 164 -27.05 13.15 -8.35
C LEU A 164 -26.50 12.10 -7.37
N ASP A 165 -25.40 12.44 -6.71
CA ASP A 165 -24.86 11.67 -5.59
C ASP A 165 -25.60 11.96 -4.27
N ASP A 166 -25.11 11.38 -3.17
CA ASP A 166 -25.69 11.56 -1.83
C ASP A 166 -25.47 12.97 -1.25
N LYS A 167 -24.55 13.75 -1.84
CA LYS A 167 -24.28 15.16 -1.52
C LYS A 167 -25.08 16.14 -2.37
N LEU A 168 -25.95 15.63 -3.26
CA LEU A 168 -26.74 16.42 -4.21
C LEU A 168 -25.89 17.14 -5.27
N GLU A 169 -24.67 16.65 -5.52
CA GLU A 169 -23.82 17.07 -6.61
C GLU A 169 -24.08 16.21 -7.85
N GLY A 170 -23.66 16.68 -9.03
CA GLY A 170 -23.81 15.95 -10.28
C GLY A 170 -23.16 14.56 -10.22
N TRP A 171 -23.85 13.53 -10.71
CA TRP A 171 -23.31 12.17 -10.71
C TRP A 171 -22.22 12.02 -11.78
N VAL A 172 -20.97 11.88 -11.31
CA VAL A 172 -19.77 11.80 -12.16
C VAL A 172 -19.05 10.44 -12.10
N ASN A 173 -19.43 9.54 -11.19
CA ASN A 173 -18.73 8.27 -10.97
C ASN A 173 -19.44 7.09 -11.65
N PRO A 174 -18.88 6.49 -12.72
CA PRO A 174 -19.50 5.35 -13.37
C PRO A 174 -19.48 4.05 -12.53
N LEU A 175 -18.72 3.96 -11.44
CA LEU A 175 -18.63 2.73 -10.63
C LEU A 175 -19.76 2.60 -9.60
N ASP A 176 -20.30 3.74 -9.15
CA ASP A 176 -21.35 3.79 -8.13
C ASP A 176 -22.70 4.12 -8.75
N ALA A 177 -23.77 3.58 -8.16
CA ALA A 177 -25.13 3.93 -8.59
C ALA A 177 -25.44 5.39 -8.20
N PRO A 178 -26.12 6.17 -9.05
CA PRO A 178 -26.61 7.48 -8.63
C PRO A 178 -27.58 7.33 -7.47
N TYR A 179 -27.53 8.28 -6.53
CA TYR A 179 -28.37 8.24 -5.33
C TYR A 179 -29.76 8.83 -5.60
N PHE A 180 -29.79 9.96 -6.30
CA PHE A 180 -31.02 10.64 -6.69
C PHE A 180 -31.11 10.85 -8.21
N ALA A 181 -32.32 11.01 -8.71
CA ALA A 181 -32.62 11.59 -10.01
C ALA A 181 -33.58 12.76 -9.88
N ARG A 182 -33.55 13.66 -10.85
CA ARG A 182 -34.45 14.81 -10.96
C ARG A 182 -34.82 15.02 -12.42
N ILE A 183 -36.10 15.25 -12.68
CA ILE A 183 -36.58 15.62 -14.02
C ILE A 183 -36.67 17.14 -14.07
N ASN A 184 -35.88 17.74 -14.94
CA ASN A 184 -35.74 19.18 -15.14
C ASN A 184 -36.72 19.68 -16.20
N ILE A 185 -37.08 20.94 -16.06
CA ILE A 185 -37.80 21.73 -17.05
C ILE A 185 -36.88 22.86 -17.47
N ASN A 186 -36.59 22.92 -18.76
CA ASN A 186 -35.58 23.81 -19.29
C ASN A 186 -36.16 24.79 -20.31
N ARG A 187 -35.54 25.98 -20.38
CA ARG A 187 -35.87 27.05 -21.32
C ARG A 187 -34.62 27.49 -22.07
N LYS A 188 -34.82 28.22 -23.16
CA LYS A 188 -33.76 28.61 -24.08
C LYS A 188 -32.62 29.37 -23.38
N ILE A 189 -31.38 28.92 -23.62
CA ILE A 189 -30.16 29.70 -23.39
C ILE A 189 -29.37 29.81 -24.68
N ALA A 190 -28.78 30.98 -24.94
CA ALA A 190 -27.82 31.20 -26.02
C ALA A 190 -26.41 31.20 -25.43
N VAL A 191 -25.48 30.55 -26.12
CA VAL A 191 -24.12 30.34 -25.62
C VAL A 191 -23.11 30.79 -26.67
N ASN A 192 -22.24 31.70 -26.25
CA ASN A 192 -21.13 32.26 -27.03
C ASN A 192 -19.95 31.28 -27.08
N TYR A 193 -19.04 31.48 -28.05
CA TYR A 193 -17.86 30.63 -28.29
C TYR A 193 -16.92 30.38 -27.10
N ASP A 194 -16.98 31.16 -26.02
CA ASP A 194 -16.22 31.01 -24.78
C ASP A 194 -17.00 30.33 -23.63
N ALA A 195 -18.22 29.86 -23.92
CA ALA A 195 -19.19 29.24 -23.03
C ALA A 195 -19.89 30.24 -22.10
N SER A 196 -19.67 31.55 -22.30
CA SER A 196 -20.48 32.57 -21.67
C SER A 196 -21.92 32.53 -22.19
N VAL A 197 -22.86 32.86 -21.31
CA VAL A 197 -24.28 32.96 -21.65
C VAL A 197 -24.52 34.31 -22.32
N ASP A 198 -25.10 34.30 -23.52
CA ASP A 198 -25.64 35.52 -24.13
C ASP A 198 -26.99 35.83 -23.49
N GLU A 199 -26.99 36.79 -22.57
CA GLU A 199 -28.19 37.16 -21.82
C GLU A 199 -29.30 37.76 -22.68
N SER A 200 -28.97 38.33 -23.85
CA SER A 200 -29.92 39.01 -24.72
C SER A 200 -30.75 38.03 -25.57
N GLU A 201 -30.14 36.92 -25.97
CA GLU A 201 -30.79 35.85 -26.73
C GLU A 201 -31.32 34.70 -25.85
N SER A 202 -31.04 34.76 -24.55
CA SER A 202 -31.47 33.78 -23.55
C SER A 202 -32.80 34.16 -22.88
N THR A 203 -33.51 33.15 -22.38
CA THR A 203 -34.72 33.37 -21.58
C THR A 203 -34.33 33.91 -20.20
N LYS A 204 -34.79 35.12 -19.83
CA LYS A 204 -34.41 35.79 -18.56
C LYS A 204 -34.58 34.93 -17.30
N GLY A 205 -35.63 34.10 -17.22
CA GLY A 205 -35.90 33.22 -16.08
C GLY A 205 -35.09 31.90 -16.07
N ALA A 206 -34.23 31.69 -17.06
CA ALA A 206 -33.40 30.49 -17.21
C ALA A 206 -31.90 30.78 -16.99
N ILE A 207 -31.55 32.06 -16.82
CA ILE A 207 -30.19 32.52 -16.52
C ILE A 207 -30.04 32.62 -15.01
N TRP A 208 -29.02 31.95 -14.48
CA TRP A 208 -28.67 32.02 -13.07
C TRP A 208 -27.43 32.88 -12.88
N THR A 209 -27.49 33.78 -11.91
CA THR A 209 -26.35 34.59 -11.46
C THR A 209 -25.95 34.16 -10.07
N ASN A 210 -24.63 34.14 -9.80
CA ASN A 210 -24.14 33.87 -8.47
C ASN A 210 -24.50 35.06 -7.56
N PRO A 211 -25.26 34.85 -6.46
CA PRO A 211 -25.72 35.94 -5.61
C PRO A 211 -24.59 36.63 -4.82
N GLU A 212 -23.46 35.97 -4.61
CA GLU A 212 -22.31 36.52 -3.87
C GLU A 212 -21.42 37.40 -4.76
N THR A 213 -21.21 36.99 -6.01
CA THR A 213 -20.29 37.66 -6.95
C THR A 213 -20.99 38.52 -8.00
N GLY A 214 -22.30 38.34 -8.18
CA GLY A 214 -23.09 38.99 -9.22
C GLY A 214 -22.76 38.53 -10.65
N LYS A 215 -21.88 37.53 -10.81
CA LYS A 215 -21.46 37.03 -12.12
C LYS A 215 -22.34 35.86 -12.57
N THR A 216 -22.63 35.82 -13.87
CA THR A 216 -23.29 34.69 -14.55
C THR A 216 -22.27 33.56 -14.75
N PRO A 217 -22.44 32.38 -14.13
CA PRO A 217 -21.60 31.21 -14.40
C PRO A 217 -21.67 30.80 -15.87
N THR A 218 -20.61 30.16 -16.37
CA THR A 218 -20.60 29.68 -17.76
C THR A 218 -21.65 28.57 -17.98
N ALA A 219 -22.03 28.33 -19.23
CA ALA A 219 -23.06 27.33 -19.56
C ALA A 219 -22.65 25.87 -19.25
N ILE A 220 -21.35 25.63 -19.02
CA ILE A 220 -20.78 24.32 -18.70
C ILE A 220 -20.47 24.14 -17.22
N GLU A 221 -20.68 25.17 -16.40
CA GLU A 221 -20.38 25.15 -14.97
C GLU A 221 -21.61 24.69 -14.17
N PRO A 222 -21.50 23.61 -13.36
CA PRO A 222 -22.54 23.21 -12.43
C PRO A 222 -22.85 24.33 -11.42
N ILE A 223 -24.12 24.65 -11.26
CA ILE A 223 -24.58 25.62 -10.26
C ILE A 223 -25.03 24.84 -9.02
N LYS A 224 -24.34 25.04 -7.89
CA LYS A 224 -24.50 24.23 -6.67
C LYS A 224 -25.94 24.04 -6.20
N ALA A 225 -26.77 25.07 -6.31
CA ALA A 225 -28.19 25.00 -5.98
C ALA A 225 -28.97 26.13 -6.63
N SER A 226 -30.27 25.92 -6.81
CA SER A 226 -31.20 26.97 -7.21
C SER A 226 -31.35 28.03 -6.12
N THR A 227 -31.41 29.30 -6.49
CA THR A 227 -31.76 30.38 -5.55
C THR A 227 -33.28 30.52 -5.34
N HIS A 228 -34.11 29.82 -6.13
CA HIS A 228 -35.56 29.92 -6.03
C HIS A 228 -36.11 29.03 -4.90
N PRO A 229 -37.02 29.52 -4.03
CA PRO A 229 -37.47 28.79 -2.82
C PRO A 229 -37.99 27.37 -3.08
N HIS A 230 -38.67 27.14 -4.20
CA HIS A 230 -39.25 25.83 -4.55
C HIS A 230 -38.23 24.78 -5.03
N THR A 231 -37.07 25.20 -5.53
CA THR A 231 -36.06 24.32 -6.13
C THR A 231 -34.70 24.39 -5.41
N LYS A 232 -34.61 25.18 -4.34
CA LYS A 232 -33.38 25.40 -3.56
C LYS A 232 -32.75 24.13 -3.01
N ASN A 233 -33.57 23.14 -2.67
CA ASN A 233 -33.11 21.87 -2.11
C ASN A 233 -33.09 20.73 -3.15
N SER A 234 -33.10 21.07 -4.44
CA SER A 234 -33.16 20.08 -5.52
C SER A 234 -31.80 19.70 -6.09
N GLY A 235 -30.69 20.04 -5.40
CA GLY A 235 -29.32 19.74 -5.82
C GLY A 235 -28.79 20.64 -6.94
N ALA A 236 -27.64 20.24 -7.50
CA ALA A 236 -26.96 20.99 -8.56
C ALA A 236 -27.83 21.17 -9.82
N ILE A 237 -27.76 22.35 -10.42
CA ILE A 237 -28.48 22.74 -11.65
C ILE A 237 -27.49 23.23 -12.71
N TYR A 238 -27.99 23.63 -13.88
CA TYR A 238 -27.20 24.20 -14.98
C TYR A 238 -27.92 25.39 -15.60
N GLN A 239 -27.22 26.18 -16.42
CA GLN A 239 -27.83 27.30 -17.14
C GLN A 239 -28.96 26.79 -18.05
N GLY A 240 -30.14 27.40 -17.99
CA GLY A 240 -31.33 26.94 -18.71
C GLY A 240 -32.34 26.18 -17.85
N PHE A 241 -31.95 25.75 -16.64
CA PHE A 241 -32.86 25.17 -15.66
C PHE A 241 -33.90 26.19 -15.18
N THR A 242 -35.17 25.79 -15.12
CA THR A 242 -36.25 26.67 -14.60
C THR A 242 -37.06 26.04 -13.47
N ASN A 243 -37.38 24.75 -13.55
CA ASN A 243 -38.15 24.03 -12.55
C ASN A 243 -37.86 22.53 -12.61
N CYS A 244 -38.40 21.73 -11.68
CA CYS A 244 -38.18 20.30 -11.66
C CYS A 244 -39.23 19.49 -10.89
N SER A 245 -39.13 18.16 -10.98
CA SER A 245 -39.75 17.22 -10.04
C SER A 245 -39.15 17.35 -8.63
N GLN A 246 -39.76 16.66 -7.65
CA GLN A 246 -39.07 16.38 -6.40
C GLN A 246 -37.85 15.48 -6.66
N LEU A 247 -36.90 15.44 -5.72
CA LEU A 247 -35.79 14.49 -5.78
C LEU A 247 -36.32 13.06 -5.66
N ILE A 248 -35.99 12.25 -6.65
CA ILE A 248 -36.38 10.84 -6.75
C ILE A 248 -35.22 10.02 -6.21
N ARG A 249 -35.41 9.32 -5.09
CA ARG A 249 -34.40 8.39 -4.56
C ARG A 249 -34.39 7.13 -5.40
N LEU A 250 -33.20 6.68 -5.81
CA LEU A 250 -33.07 5.60 -6.80
C LEU A 250 -32.97 4.21 -6.19
N ALA A 251 -32.70 4.07 -4.89
CA ALA A 251 -32.42 2.78 -4.23
C ALA A 251 -33.46 1.67 -4.53
N ASP A 252 -34.75 2.01 -4.62
CA ASP A 252 -35.83 1.03 -4.80
C ASP A 252 -36.24 0.82 -6.28
N ILE A 253 -35.76 1.68 -7.17
CA ILE A 253 -36.11 1.66 -8.60
C ILE A 253 -34.90 1.35 -9.51
N PHE A 254 -33.67 1.49 -9.02
CA PHE A 254 -32.44 1.18 -9.75
C PHE A 254 -32.07 -0.29 -9.61
N ASP A 255 -31.87 -0.95 -10.74
CA ASP A 255 -31.39 -2.32 -10.82
C ASP A 255 -29.96 -2.32 -11.38
N LYS A 256 -28.99 -2.62 -10.50
CA LYS A 256 -27.57 -2.65 -10.85
C LYS A 256 -27.21 -3.81 -11.77
N GLU A 257 -28.00 -4.89 -11.73
CA GLU A 257 -27.74 -6.12 -12.50
C GLU A 257 -28.29 -6.03 -13.93
N ASP A 258 -29.27 -5.16 -14.18
CA ASP A 258 -29.81 -4.92 -15.52
C ASP A 258 -28.89 -4.01 -16.35
N ASN A 259 -27.98 -4.66 -17.09
CA ASN A 259 -27.06 -4.05 -18.06
C ASN A 259 -27.51 -4.25 -19.52
N SER A 260 -28.81 -4.43 -19.75
CA SER A 260 -29.37 -4.74 -21.07
C SER A 260 -29.62 -3.47 -21.91
N LEU A 261 -29.47 -3.61 -23.23
CA LEU A 261 -29.88 -2.58 -24.18
C LEU A 261 -31.41 -2.61 -24.32
N PRO A 262 -32.13 -1.51 -24.03
CA PRO A 262 -33.57 -1.48 -24.24
C PRO A 262 -33.91 -1.63 -25.74
N ALA A 263 -34.92 -2.43 -26.05
CA ALA A 263 -35.26 -2.84 -27.41
C ALA A 263 -35.67 -1.68 -28.37
N SER A 264 -35.95 -0.48 -27.84
CA SER A 264 -36.52 0.67 -28.55
C SER A 264 -35.62 1.91 -28.58
N ILE A 265 -34.33 1.74 -28.88
CA ILE A 265 -33.32 2.81 -28.93
C ILE A 265 -33.55 3.85 -30.06
N ILE A 266 -34.25 3.48 -31.14
CA ILE A 266 -34.39 4.31 -32.36
C ILE A 266 -35.25 5.58 -32.14
N GLY A 267 -35.83 5.80 -30.94
CA GLY A 267 -36.61 6.99 -30.60
C GLY A 267 -36.03 7.84 -29.45
N TYR A 268 -34.84 7.53 -28.96
CA TYR A 268 -34.23 8.24 -27.83
C TYR A 268 -33.53 9.53 -28.27
N SER A 269 -33.61 10.58 -27.46
CA SER A 269 -32.98 11.88 -27.73
C SER A 269 -31.91 12.21 -26.69
N PRO A 270 -30.71 12.67 -27.08
CA PRO A 270 -29.70 13.10 -26.11
C PRO A 270 -30.16 14.28 -25.23
N SER A 271 -31.10 15.08 -25.74
CA SER A 271 -31.66 16.27 -25.07
C SER A 271 -32.37 16.01 -23.76
N ILE A 272 -32.67 14.76 -23.47
CA ILE A 272 -33.37 14.37 -22.27
C ILE A 272 -32.40 14.06 -21.13
N SER A 273 -31.08 14.17 -21.36
CA SER A 273 -30.06 14.09 -20.32
C SER A 273 -29.46 15.47 -20.07
N ASP A 274 -29.24 15.80 -18.80
CA ASP A 274 -28.46 16.97 -18.42
C ASP A 274 -26.97 16.62 -18.46
N PHE A 275 -26.30 16.92 -19.58
CA PHE A 275 -24.87 16.57 -19.70
C PHE A 275 -23.94 17.40 -18.81
N VAL A 276 -24.35 18.56 -18.28
CA VAL A 276 -23.48 19.36 -17.40
C VAL A 276 -23.32 18.64 -16.07
N ASN A 277 -24.43 18.22 -15.46
CA ASN A 277 -24.41 17.55 -14.16
C ASN A 277 -24.27 16.02 -14.24
N ASN A 278 -24.48 15.40 -15.42
CA ASN A 278 -24.29 13.96 -15.62
C ASN A 278 -22.95 13.61 -16.30
N THR A 279 -21.93 14.47 -16.18
CA THR A 279 -20.66 14.23 -16.88
C THR A 279 -19.95 13.03 -16.27
N LEU A 280 -20.03 11.87 -16.92
CA LEU A 280 -19.18 10.71 -16.59
C LEU A 280 -17.79 10.98 -17.17
N ILE A 281 -16.88 11.50 -16.34
CA ILE A 281 -15.54 11.85 -16.78
C ILE A 281 -14.64 10.63 -16.66
N ASN A 282 -14.24 10.08 -17.82
CA ASN A 282 -13.16 9.11 -17.92
C ASN A 282 -11.92 9.78 -18.52
N SER A 283 -11.37 10.78 -17.79
CA SER A 283 -10.13 11.44 -18.19
C SER A 283 -8.97 10.46 -18.04
N LEU A 284 -8.16 10.36 -19.09
CA LEU A 284 -6.93 9.57 -19.09
C LEU A 284 -5.70 10.41 -18.74
N LEU A 285 -5.85 11.71 -18.45
CA LEU A 285 -4.72 12.62 -18.31
C LEU A 285 -3.76 12.18 -17.20
N ILE A 286 -4.26 11.80 -16.04
CA ILE A 286 -3.39 11.37 -14.93
C ILE A 286 -2.59 10.12 -15.35
N ASN A 287 -3.22 9.14 -16.00
CA ASN A 287 -2.54 7.98 -16.55
C ASN A 287 -1.57 8.32 -17.68
N LYS A 288 -1.86 9.37 -18.47
CA LYS A 288 -0.95 9.91 -19.48
C LYS A 288 0.25 10.58 -18.83
N ILE A 289 0.06 11.39 -17.79
CA ILE A 289 1.14 12.01 -17.01
C ILE A 289 2.04 10.93 -16.42
N LEU A 290 1.47 9.92 -15.76
CA LEU A 290 2.23 8.79 -15.20
C LEU A 290 3.12 8.11 -16.26
N LYS A 291 2.59 7.92 -17.46
CA LYS A 291 3.29 7.32 -18.60
C LYS A 291 4.36 8.22 -19.19
N ASP A 292 4.03 9.48 -19.45
CA ASP A 292 4.92 10.47 -20.06
C ASP A 292 6.07 10.86 -19.11
N LYS A 293 5.82 10.77 -17.80
CA LYS A 293 6.73 11.19 -16.73
C LYS A 293 7.41 10.03 -16.04
N LYS A 294 7.43 8.85 -16.67
CA LYS A 294 8.10 7.66 -16.16
C LYS A 294 9.48 7.98 -15.60
N GLN A 295 10.37 8.61 -16.38
CA GLN A 295 11.73 8.88 -15.92
C GLN A 295 11.79 9.74 -14.65
N GLU A 296 10.97 10.79 -14.58
CA GLU A 296 10.91 11.66 -13.38
C GLU A 296 10.42 10.88 -12.15
N ILE A 297 9.49 9.93 -12.34
CA ILE A 297 9.04 9.01 -11.29
C ILE A 297 10.16 8.06 -10.87
N GLU A 298 10.86 7.44 -11.84
CA GLU A 298 11.98 6.53 -11.57
C GLU A 298 13.07 7.25 -10.76
N ASP A 299 13.42 8.48 -11.16
CA ASP A 299 14.44 9.30 -10.49
C ASP A 299 13.99 9.68 -9.08
N LYS A 300 12.74 10.14 -8.90
CA LYS A 300 12.20 10.53 -7.58
C LYS A 300 12.16 9.35 -6.62
N VAL A 301 11.69 8.19 -7.08
CA VAL A 301 11.59 6.96 -6.26
C VAL A 301 12.98 6.42 -5.94
N SER A 302 13.88 6.36 -6.93
CA SER A 302 15.29 5.96 -6.73
C SER A 302 15.97 6.83 -5.70
N GLN A 303 15.86 8.15 -5.84
CA GLN A 303 16.49 9.11 -4.93
C GLN A 303 15.91 8.98 -3.51
N ASN A 304 14.59 8.82 -3.39
CA ASN A 304 13.94 8.62 -2.09
C ASN A 304 14.44 7.35 -1.39
N LEU A 305 14.59 6.24 -2.13
CA LEU A 305 15.12 4.98 -1.61
C LEU A 305 16.58 5.11 -1.17
N LYS A 306 17.42 5.77 -1.98
CA LYS A 306 18.85 5.99 -1.65
C LYS A 306 19.07 6.89 -0.44
N ASP A 307 18.38 8.02 -0.40
CA ASP A 307 18.58 9.02 0.68
C ASP A 307 18.03 8.55 2.01
N LYS A 308 17.02 7.67 1.98
CA LYS A 308 16.28 7.25 3.17
C LYS A 308 15.97 5.74 3.07
N PRO A 309 16.92 4.82 3.19
CA PRO A 309 16.63 3.39 3.05
C PRO A 309 15.48 2.91 3.95
N ILE A 310 14.70 1.96 3.46
CA ILE A 310 13.59 1.34 4.20
C ILE A 310 14.14 0.16 5.00
N ILE A 311 13.95 0.18 6.31
CA ILE A 311 14.35 -0.94 7.17
C ILE A 311 13.30 -2.04 7.10
N LEU A 312 13.70 -3.23 6.67
CA LEU A 312 12.85 -4.41 6.63
C LEU A 312 13.10 -5.28 7.86
N SER A 313 12.10 -5.44 8.72
CA SER A 313 12.18 -6.18 9.99
C SER A 313 10.89 -6.96 10.25
N GLU A 314 10.84 -7.70 11.35
CA GLU A 314 9.63 -8.40 11.82
C GLU A 314 8.46 -7.46 12.13
N SER A 315 8.68 -6.15 12.19
CA SER A 315 7.61 -5.16 12.33
C SER A 315 7.35 -4.35 11.08
N SER A 316 7.88 -4.77 9.93
CA SER A 316 7.66 -4.06 8.68
C SER A 316 6.19 -4.02 8.29
N ASN A 317 5.74 -2.80 7.98
CA ASN A 317 4.38 -2.53 7.54
C ASN A 317 4.37 -2.22 6.04
N ILE A 318 3.77 -3.10 5.24
CA ILE A 318 3.69 -2.96 3.79
C ILE A 318 2.84 -1.76 3.37
N ILE A 319 1.83 -1.39 4.16
CA ILE A 319 1.00 -0.22 3.88
C ILE A 319 1.86 1.05 3.97
N ASP A 320 2.72 1.15 4.98
CA ASP A 320 3.66 2.27 5.11
C ASP A 320 4.65 2.35 3.93
N ILE A 321 5.25 1.21 3.54
CA ILE A 321 6.14 1.14 2.37
C ILE A 321 5.39 1.59 1.10
N ASN A 322 4.16 1.10 0.90
CA ASN A 322 3.30 1.47 -0.22
C ASN A 322 2.98 2.97 -0.22
N ASN A 323 2.56 3.53 0.91
CA ASN A 323 2.25 4.95 1.04
C ASN A 323 3.47 5.80 0.71
N ARG A 324 4.65 5.37 1.18
CA ARG A 324 5.91 6.04 0.90
C ARG A 324 6.23 6.10 -0.58
N MET A 325 6.16 4.97 -1.30
CA MET A 325 6.35 4.95 -2.76
C MET A 325 5.27 5.77 -3.47
N ARG A 326 4.02 5.61 -3.05
CA ARG A 326 2.87 6.27 -3.67
C ARG A 326 2.97 7.78 -3.57
N ASN A 327 3.40 8.31 -2.43
CA ASN A 327 3.64 9.73 -2.22
C ASN A 327 4.71 10.29 -3.17
N GLN A 328 5.74 9.52 -3.53
CA GLN A 328 6.75 9.93 -4.51
C GLN A 328 6.19 9.98 -5.94
N VAL A 329 5.43 8.96 -6.35
CA VAL A 329 4.79 8.97 -7.67
C VAL A 329 3.77 10.11 -7.77
N PHE A 330 3.04 10.33 -6.67
CA PHE A 330 2.04 11.37 -6.54
C PHE A 330 2.63 12.78 -6.66
N SER A 331 3.76 13.07 -6.03
CA SER A 331 4.34 14.42 -6.12
C SER A 331 4.67 14.79 -7.56
N VAL A 332 5.19 13.86 -8.36
CA VAL A 332 5.43 14.08 -9.80
C VAL A 332 4.12 14.43 -10.51
N VAL A 333 3.06 13.63 -10.32
CA VAL A 333 1.75 13.90 -10.95
C VAL A 333 1.20 15.26 -10.54
N PHE A 334 1.23 15.58 -9.25
CA PHE A 334 0.66 16.81 -8.71
C PHE A 334 1.40 18.04 -9.23
N ILE A 335 2.73 18.00 -9.23
CA ILE A 335 3.56 19.07 -9.78
C ILE A 335 3.27 19.25 -11.27
N GLU A 336 3.14 18.17 -12.04
CA GLU A 336 2.81 18.24 -13.46
C GLU A 336 1.41 18.84 -13.72
N LEU A 337 0.41 18.51 -12.90
CA LEU A 337 -0.91 19.13 -12.98
C LEU A 337 -0.85 20.65 -12.73
N ILE A 338 -0.08 21.10 -11.73
CA ILE A 338 0.13 22.53 -11.47
C ILE A 338 0.81 23.20 -12.67
N LYS A 339 1.90 22.62 -13.19
CA LYS A 339 2.64 23.19 -14.34
C LYS A 339 1.75 23.35 -15.57
N ARG A 340 0.95 22.34 -15.90
CA ARG A 340 0.03 22.36 -17.04
C ARG A 340 -1.11 23.37 -16.84
N ASN A 341 -1.66 23.50 -15.63
CA ASN A 341 -2.71 24.48 -15.33
C ASN A 341 -2.24 25.94 -15.46
N ASN A 342 -0.99 26.21 -15.06
CA ASN A 342 -0.36 27.55 -15.15
C ASN A 342 0.32 27.81 -16.51
N LYS A 343 0.19 26.89 -17.48
CA LYS A 343 0.68 27.03 -18.87
C LYS A 343 2.17 27.36 -18.99
N PHE A 344 3.04 26.70 -18.22
CA PHE A 344 4.48 26.87 -18.38
C PHE A 344 4.97 26.33 -19.73
N GLU A 345 6.01 26.96 -20.27
CA GLU A 345 6.64 26.54 -21.54
C GLU A 345 7.19 25.12 -21.44
N GLY A 346 6.97 24.31 -22.48
CA GLY A 346 7.37 22.89 -22.53
C GLY A 346 6.37 21.91 -21.90
N PHE A 347 5.24 22.39 -21.38
CA PHE A 347 4.18 21.55 -20.84
C PHE A 347 2.94 21.60 -21.74
N GLU A 348 2.34 20.43 -21.99
CA GLU A 348 1.08 20.36 -22.71
C GLU A 348 -0.01 21.08 -21.90
N GLU A 349 -0.72 22.01 -22.53
CA GLU A 349 -1.89 22.63 -21.90
C GLU A 349 -2.90 21.54 -21.51
N ILE A 350 -3.51 21.70 -20.34
CA ILE A 350 -4.65 20.88 -19.95
C ILE A 350 -5.76 21.19 -20.94
N LEU A 351 -6.07 20.22 -21.79
CA LEU A 351 -7.19 20.31 -22.71
C LEU A 351 -8.45 20.60 -21.88
N ASP A 352 -9.35 21.46 -22.38
CA ASP A 352 -10.60 21.82 -21.67
C ASP A 352 -11.36 20.58 -21.17
N GLU A 353 -11.23 19.55 -21.98
CA GLU A 353 -11.43 18.11 -21.84
C GLU A 353 -11.11 17.44 -20.50
N ASP A 354 -9.91 17.66 -19.98
CA ASP A 354 -9.43 17.03 -18.75
C ASP A 354 -9.59 17.97 -17.55
N ARG A 355 -9.92 19.23 -17.80
CA ARG A 355 -9.82 20.32 -16.83
C ARG A 355 -10.64 20.10 -15.56
N ILE A 356 -11.85 19.59 -15.68
CA ILE A 356 -12.72 19.32 -14.51
C ILE A 356 -12.14 18.21 -13.63
N GLU A 357 -11.64 17.12 -14.24
CA GLU A 357 -11.00 16.05 -13.49
C GLU A 357 -9.71 16.53 -12.83
N CYS A 358 -8.93 17.36 -13.55
CA CYS A 358 -7.70 17.93 -13.02
C CYS A 358 -7.98 18.86 -11.84
N GLU A 359 -8.95 19.76 -11.98
CA GLU A 359 -9.40 20.66 -10.92
C GLU A 359 -9.83 19.87 -9.69
N ARG A 360 -10.61 18.81 -9.87
CA ARG A 360 -10.99 17.92 -8.77
C ARG A 360 -9.78 17.25 -8.13
N ALA A 361 -8.89 16.67 -8.94
CA ALA A 361 -7.72 15.94 -8.46
C ALA A 361 -6.78 16.87 -7.68
N TRP A 362 -6.35 18.01 -8.24
CA TRP A 362 -5.44 18.90 -7.54
C TRP A 362 -6.08 19.58 -6.33
N ASN A 363 -7.39 19.86 -6.34
CA ASN A 363 -8.06 20.44 -5.16
C ASN A 363 -8.07 19.44 -4.01
N TYR A 364 -8.40 18.17 -4.30
CA TYR A 364 -8.29 17.09 -3.33
C TYR A 364 -6.85 16.95 -2.80
N PHE A 365 -5.86 17.04 -3.68
CA PHE A 365 -4.44 16.96 -3.29
C PHE A 365 -3.99 18.11 -2.39
N PHE A 366 -4.37 19.36 -2.70
CA PHE A 366 -4.13 20.50 -1.81
C PHE A 366 -4.83 20.30 -0.47
N GLU A 367 -6.08 19.83 -0.46
CA GLU A 367 -6.82 19.56 0.76
C GLU A 367 -6.11 18.53 1.65
N GLN A 368 -5.59 17.43 1.07
CA GLN A 368 -4.81 16.44 1.81
C GLN A 368 -3.53 17.05 2.40
N LEU A 369 -2.76 17.80 1.62
CA LEU A 369 -1.56 18.49 2.10
C LEU A 369 -1.86 19.45 3.27
N ILE A 370 -2.90 20.27 3.14
CA ILE A 370 -3.31 21.24 4.17
C ILE A 370 -3.80 20.52 5.43
N THR A 371 -4.67 19.52 5.28
CA THR A 371 -5.28 18.80 6.39
C THR A 371 -4.25 17.98 7.16
N ASN A 372 -3.38 17.27 6.44
CA ASN A 372 -2.32 16.49 7.06
C ASN A 372 -1.26 17.38 7.71
N SER A 373 -0.86 18.49 7.09
CA SER A 373 0.05 19.46 7.74
C SER A 373 -0.52 20.00 9.05
N LYS A 374 -1.81 20.37 9.08
CA LYS A 374 -2.50 20.78 10.32
C LYS A 374 -2.58 19.66 11.35
N SER A 375 -2.81 18.43 10.91
CA SER A 375 -2.81 17.25 11.80
C SER A 375 -1.45 17.03 12.44
N ILE A 376 -0.37 17.09 11.65
CA ILE A 376 1.01 16.94 12.13
C ILE A 376 1.32 18.04 13.13
N ALA A 377 0.99 19.30 12.82
CA ALA A 377 1.18 20.44 13.71
C ALA A 377 0.53 20.23 15.09
N ARG A 378 -0.69 19.66 15.13
CA ARG A 378 -1.40 19.35 16.39
C ARG A 378 -0.75 18.24 17.21
N GLN A 379 -0.03 17.33 16.56
CA GLN A 379 0.67 16.23 17.21
C GLN A 379 2.06 16.64 17.74
N GLN A 380 2.63 17.75 17.26
CA GLN A 380 3.93 18.24 17.71
C GLN A 380 3.86 18.82 19.13
N THR A 381 4.81 18.42 19.98
CA THR A 381 4.97 18.95 21.33
C THR A 381 5.83 20.21 21.38
N GLU A 382 6.73 20.40 20.41
CA GLU A 382 7.60 21.56 20.32
C GLU A 382 6.93 22.69 19.51
N GLU A 383 6.90 23.89 20.08
CA GLU A 383 6.23 25.05 19.48
C GLU A 383 6.86 25.47 18.15
N ALA A 384 8.18 25.36 18.00
CA ALA A 384 8.87 25.64 16.74
C ALA A 384 8.41 24.68 15.61
N SER A 385 8.34 23.39 15.89
CA SER A 385 7.86 22.36 14.96
C SER A 385 6.38 22.54 14.63
N LYS A 386 5.56 22.87 15.63
CA LYS A 386 4.14 23.19 15.43
C LYS A 386 3.91 24.42 14.54
N ASN A 387 4.66 25.49 14.76
CA ASN A 387 4.59 26.70 13.92
C ASN A 387 5.02 26.40 12.49
N LYS A 388 6.13 25.66 12.32
CA LYS A 388 6.61 25.22 11.00
C LYS A 388 5.53 24.49 10.17
N PHE A 389 4.83 23.52 10.76
CA PHE A 389 3.76 22.79 10.03
C PHE A 389 2.48 23.61 9.84
N THR A 390 2.23 24.58 10.72
CA THR A 390 1.15 25.56 10.52
C THR A 390 1.47 26.47 9.33
N ASP A 391 2.72 26.93 9.22
CA ASP A 391 3.20 27.74 8.10
C ASP A 391 3.19 26.95 6.78
N LEU A 392 3.54 25.66 6.81
CA LEU A 392 3.39 24.77 5.65
C LEU A 392 1.93 24.63 5.21
N ALA A 393 0.99 24.45 6.15
CA ALA A 393 -0.43 24.40 5.82
C ALA A 393 -0.93 25.71 5.20
N ASN A 394 -0.49 26.86 5.71
CA ASN A 394 -0.82 28.17 5.15
C ASN A 394 -0.21 28.36 3.76
N TYR A 395 1.04 27.95 3.57
CA TYR A 395 1.71 27.96 2.28
C TYR A 395 0.94 27.16 1.22
N PHE A 396 0.56 25.91 1.50
CA PHE A 396 -0.22 25.11 0.54
C PHE A 396 -1.60 25.71 0.25
N ASN A 397 -2.23 26.34 1.23
CA ASN A 397 -3.49 27.06 1.03
C ASN A 397 -3.33 28.28 0.12
N ASP A 398 -2.22 29.01 0.22
CA ASP A 398 -1.93 30.14 -0.65
C ASP A 398 -1.56 29.70 -2.07
N ILE A 399 -0.77 28.63 -2.22
CA ILE A 399 -0.49 28.03 -3.53
C ILE A 399 -1.77 27.49 -4.17
N SER A 400 -2.67 26.87 -3.42
CA SER A 400 -3.97 26.40 -3.92
C SER A 400 -4.78 27.54 -4.55
N LYS A 401 -4.87 28.70 -3.87
CA LYS A 401 -5.54 29.89 -4.40
C LYS A 401 -4.86 30.42 -5.66
N LYS A 402 -3.53 30.59 -5.62
CA LYS A 402 -2.74 31.01 -6.79
C LYS A 402 -2.93 30.07 -7.97
N ASN A 403 -2.97 28.76 -7.74
CA ASN A 403 -3.16 27.78 -8.80
C ASN A 403 -4.54 27.91 -9.45
N SER A 404 -5.59 28.09 -8.65
CA SER A 404 -6.94 28.36 -9.18
C SER A 404 -6.98 29.63 -10.03
N ASP A 405 -6.22 30.66 -9.66
CA ASP A 405 -6.09 31.92 -10.41
C ASP A 405 -5.05 31.86 -11.55
N LYS A 406 -4.36 30.73 -11.74
CA LYS A 406 -3.24 30.53 -12.69
C LYS A 406 -2.06 31.50 -12.49
N LEU A 407 -1.70 31.73 -11.23
CA LEU A 407 -0.68 32.68 -10.79
C LEU A 407 0.52 32.01 -10.10
N VAL A 408 0.64 30.69 -10.14
CA VAL A 408 1.84 30.00 -9.63
C VAL A 408 2.97 30.26 -10.61
N LYS A 409 4.16 30.59 -10.09
CA LYS A 409 5.36 30.82 -10.91
C LYS A 409 6.23 29.57 -10.97
N ILE A 410 7.04 29.46 -12.03
CA ILE A 410 7.92 28.30 -12.23
C ILE A 410 8.96 28.16 -11.11
N GLU A 411 9.42 29.27 -10.53
CA GLU A 411 10.38 29.24 -9.42
C GLU A 411 9.77 28.65 -8.14
N GLU A 412 8.45 28.81 -7.95
CA GLU A 412 7.72 28.27 -6.79
C GLU A 412 7.57 26.75 -6.86
N ILE A 413 7.70 26.13 -8.05
CA ILE A 413 7.53 24.68 -8.22
C ILE A 413 8.55 23.87 -7.40
N LYS A 414 9.80 24.32 -7.37
CA LYS A 414 10.84 23.65 -6.58
C LYS A 414 10.56 23.72 -5.09
N ASP A 415 10.08 24.87 -4.63
CA ASP A 415 9.70 25.06 -3.22
C ASP A 415 8.50 24.20 -2.84
N ILE A 416 7.52 24.05 -3.74
CA ILE A 416 6.37 23.15 -3.53
C ILE A 416 6.86 21.72 -3.37
N ASP A 417 7.68 21.22 -4.29
CA ASP A 417 8.20 19.84 -4.26
C ASP A 417 9.00 19.55 -2.97
N GLN A 418 9.92 20.46 -2.60
CA GLN A 418 10.71 20.31 -1.37
C GLN A 418 9.84 20.31 -0.10
N LYS A 419 8.83 21.18 -0.04
CA LYS A 419 7.90 21.24 1.10
C LYS A 419 6.98 20.02 1.16
N MET A 420 6.61 19.44 0.01
CA MET A 420 5.86 18.19 -0.02
C MET A 420 6.69 17.04 0.56
N ASP A 421 7.94 16.88 0.14
CA ASP A 421 8.84 15.84 0.68
C ASP A 421 9.03 15.99 2.20
N GLU A 422 9.11 17.24 2.68
CA GLU A 422 9.18 17.55 4.10
C GLU A 422 7.92 17.11 4.86
N VAL A 423 6.73 17.43 4.34
CA VAL A 423 5.47 17.04 4.98
C VAL A 423 5.23 15.54 4.92
N PHE A 424 5.55 14.89 3.79
CA PHE A 424 5.48 13.43 3.68
C PHE A 424 6.33 12.80 4.77
N TRP A 425 7.61 13.20 4.88
CA TRP A 425 8.51 12.62 5.86
C TRP A 425 8.08 12.88 7.31
N ALA A 426 7.56 14.08 7.59
CA ALA A 426 7.08 14.44 8.92
C ALA A 426 5.77 13.79 9.31
N SER A 427 5.02 13.24 8.35
CA SER A 427 3.71 12.61 8.62
C SER A 427 3.80 11.24 9.28
N LYS A 428 5.02 10.70 9.45
CA LYS A 428 5.23 9.43 10.16
C LYS A 428 4.68 9.50 11.59
N ASP A 429 3.71 8.65 11.91
CA ASP A 429 3.16 8.58 13.27
C ASP A 429 3.83 7.46 14.08
N LEU A 430 4.78 7.85 14.93
CA LEU A 430 5.52 6.91 15.78
C LEU A 430 4.71 6.31 16.94
N LYS A 431 3.46 6.76 17.15
CA LYS A 431 2.57 6.26 18.21
C LYS A 431 1.56 5.22 17.70
N ALA A 432 1.28 5.18 16.40
CA ALA A 432 0.53 4.09 15.78
C ALA A 432 1.47 2.89 15.55
N GLU A 433 1.00 1.66 15.78
CA GLU A 433 1.74 0.45 15.42
C GLU A 433 2.17 0.57 13.94
N GLY A 434 3.48 0.56 13.65
CA GLY A 434 3.98 0.71 12.27
C GLY A 434 4.83 1.95 12.00
N GLY A 435 4.62 3.09 12.66
CA GLY A 435 5.31 4.33 12.26
C GLY A 435 4.81 4.90 10.93
N GLU A 436 3.56 4.61 10.56
CA GLU A 436 3.05 4.80 9.19
C GLU A 436 3.13 6.25 8.70
N GLN A 437 3.63 6.43 7.49
CA GLN A 437 3.46 7.64 6.71
C GLN A 437 2.02 7.72 6.22
N LYS A 438 1.42 8.90 6.34
CA LYS A 438 0.07 9.14 5.81
C LYS A 438 0.06 9.02 4.29
N ASP A 439 -1.05 8.52 3.74
CA ASP A 439 -1.33 8.58 2.31
C ASP A 439 -1.84 9.99 1.95
N PHE A 440 -1.12 10.69 1.06
CA PHE A 440 -1.52 12.01 0.55
C PHE A 440 -2.25 11.94 -0.79
N THR A 441 -2.47 10.72 -1.29
CA THR A 441 -3.08 10.46 -2.59
C THR A 441 -4.58 10.16 -2.47
N SER A 442 -5.24 9.86 -3.59
CA SER A 442 -6.62 9.38 -3.58
C SER A 442 -6.65 7.85 -3.60
N THR A 443 -7.74 7.25 -3.10
CA THR A 443 -7.99 5.79 -3.20
C THR A 443 -8.00 5.29 -4.65
N ASP A 444 -8.12 6.20 -5.62
CA ASP A 444 -8.04 5.90 -7.04
C ASP A 444 -6.61 5.63 -7.52
N PHE A 445 -5.59 6.11 -6.79
CA PHE A 445 -4.19 5.88 -7.14
C PHE A 445 -3.76 4.49 -6.67
N LYS A 446 -3.55 3.58 -7.61
CA LYS A 446 -3.17 2.20 -7.32
C LYS A 446 -1.68 2.04 -7.51
N LEU A 447 -1.04 1.44 -6.51
CA LEU A 447 0.36 1.04 -6.55
C LEU A 447 0.46 -0.37 -6.00
N THR A 448 1.11 -1.25 -6.74
CA THR A 448 1.42 -2.61 -6.31
C THR A 448 2.93 -2.80 -6.37
N MET A 449 3.51 -3.25 -5.28
CA MET A 449 4.92 -3.61 -5.23
C MET A 449 5.10 -5.10 -5.45
N HIS A 450 6.21 -5.45 -6.06
CA HIS A 450 6.53 -6.78 -6.49
C HIS A 450 7.97 -7.13 -6.13
N ASN A 451 8.17 -8.37 -5.70
CA ASN A 451 9.46 -9.03 -5.75
C ASN A 451 9.65 -9.58 -7.17
N PHE A 452 10.56 -8.95 -7.90
CA PHE A 452 10.99 -9.37 -9.22
C PHE A 452 12.28 -10.18 -9.07
N SER A 453 12.20 -11.48 -9.31
CA SER A 453 13.32 -12.41 -9.08
C SER A 453 13.62 -13.21 -10.32
N THR A 454 14.89 -13.52 -10.56
CA THR A 454 15.25 -14.45 -11.64
C THR A 454 14.84 -15.87 -11.26
N ASN A 455 14.32 -16.63 -12.22
CA ASN A 455 14.18 -18.07 -12.01
C ASN A 455 15.57 -18.72 -12.04
N PHE A 456 16.07 -19.13 -10.87
CA PHE A 456 17.40 -19.72 -10.74
C PHE A 456 17.57 -21.05 -11.49
N ASP A 457 16.50 -21.71 -11.92
CA ASP A 457 16.61 -22.87 -12.80
C ASP A 457 17.10 -22.48 -14.21
N ASP A 458 16.94 -21.22 -14.60
CA ASP A 458 17.50 -20.72 -15.86
C ASP A 458 19.02 -20.61 -15.82
N PHE A 459 19.66 -20.52 -14.64
CA PHE A 459 21.12 -20.54 -14.57
C PHE A 459 21.68 -21.89 -14.99
N GLU A 460 20.96 -22.98 -14.71
CA GLU A 460 21.41 -24.30 -15.13
C GLU A 460 21.14 -24.55 -16.63
N ASN A 461 20.07 -23.97 -17.16
CA ASN A 461 19.54 -24.30 -18.48
C ASN A 461 19.90 -23.27 -19.58
N ASN A 462 20.11 -22.00 -19.22
CA ASN A 462 20.30 -20.87 -20.12
C ASN A 462 21.57 -20.10 -19.79
N LYS A 463 22.53 -20.11 -20.73
CA LYS A 463 23.78 -19.36 -20.57
C LYS A 463 23.64 -17.87 -20.87
N ASP A 464 22.71 -17.45 -21.72
CA ASP A 464 22.48 -16.02 -22.01
C ASP A 464 21.48 -15.42 -21.00
N PRO A 465 21.88 -14.40 -20.21
CA PRO A 465 20.98 -13.74 -19.27
C PRO A 465 19.75 -13.09 -19.90
N LYS A 466 19.77 -12.83 -21.22
CA LYS A 466 18.60 -12.30 -21.93
C LYS A 466 17.46 -13.30 -22.05
N ASP A 467 17.77 -14.59 -21.95
CA ASP A 467 16.79 -15.67 -22.04
C ASP A 467 16.21 -16.06 -20.67
N TRP A 468 16.58 -15.33 -19.61
CA TRP A 468 16.11 -15.63 -18.26
C TRP A 468 14.67 -15.22 -18.05
N THR A 469 13.93 -16.12 -17.41
CA THR A 469 12.56 -15.91 -16.97
C THR A 469 12.56 -15.30 -15.58
N PHE A 470 11.63 -14.39 -15.36
CA PHE A 470 11.48 -13.68 -14.10
C PHE A 470 10.19 -14.11 -13.41
N LYS A 471 10.32 -14.45 -12.13
CA LYS A 471 9.19 -14.61 -11.22
C LYS A 471 8.79 -13.23 -10.71
N ASP A 472 7.49 -12.99 -10.67
CA ASP A 472 6.91 -11.73 -10.26
C ASP A 472 5.85 -11.99 -9.19
N ASN A 473 6.18 -11.64 -7.93
CA ASN A 473 5.35 -11.93 -6.77
C ASN A 473 4.95 -10.63 -6.06
N VAL A 474 3.65 -10.44 -5.80
CA VAL A 474 3.16 -9.26 -5.08
C VAL A 474 3.65 -9.26 -3.63
N LEU A 475 4.22 -8.15 -3.18
CA LEU A 475 4.58 -7.92 -1.79
C LEU A 475 3.33 -7.58 -0.97
N SER A 476 2.77 -8.58 -0.29
CA SER A 476 1.50 -8.45 0.43
C SER A 476 1.58 -8.78 1.93
N SER A 477 2.66 -9.43 2.36
CA SER A 477 2.87 -9.83 3.75
C SER A 477 4.34 -9.77 4.18
N GLU A 478 4.58 -9.69 5.49
CA GLU A 478 5.91 -9.68 6.13
C GLU A 478 6.80 -10.84 5.62
N SER A 479 6.22 -12.03 5.40
CA SER A 479 6.96 -13.19 4.89
C SER A 479 7.50 -12.99 3.47
N ASN A 480 6.87 -12.14 2.65
CA ASN A 480 7.37 -11.77 1.33
C ASN A 480 8.57 -10.81 1.39
N LEU A 481 8.76 -10.11 2.51
CA LEU A 481 9.84 -9.14 2.70
C LEU A 481 11.11 -9.77 3.26
N LYS A 482 11.01 -10.94 3.87
CA LYS A 482 12.14 -11.64 4.52
C LYS A 482 13.37 -11.79 3.62
N TYR A 483 13.17 -12.00 2.32
CA TYR A 483 14.25 -12.14 1.34
C TYR A 483 14.28 -11.02 0.30
N PHE A 484 13.57 -9.93 0.56
CA PHE A 484 13.44 -8.81 -0.38
C PHE A 484 14.59 -7.82 -0.22
N GLY A 485 15.11 -7.31 -1.34
CA GLY A 485 16.21 -6.33 -1.34
C GLY A 485 17.60 -6.93 -1.11
N LEU A 486 17.75 -8.25 -1.19
CA LEU A 486 18.96 -8.92 -0.72
C LEU A 486 20.09 -9.04 -1.74
N ASN A 487 19.81 -8.94 -3.06
CA ASN A 487 20.73 -8.98 -4.20
C ASN A 487 19.95 -9.11 -5.53
N PHE A 488 20.65 -9.45 -6.62
CA PHE A 488 20.11 -9.75 -7.95
C PHE A 488 19.07 -10.90 -8.01
N SER A 489 18.90 -11.68 -6.94
CA SER A 489 17.89 -12.73 -6.77
C SER A 489 16.51 -12.20 -6.44
N SER A 490 16.41 -11.00 -5.86
CA SER A 490 15.15 -10.45 -5.36
C SER A 490 15.15 -8.94 -5.48
N LEU A 491 14.72 -8.45 -6.64
CA LEU A 491 14.74 -7.05 -7.02
C LEU A 491 13.42 -6.36 -6.78
N PHE A 492 13.48 -5.03 -6.69
CA PHE A 492 12.31 -4.18 -6.56
C PHE A 492 11.68 -3.91 -7.92
N ARG A 493 10.36 -4.15 -7.99
CA ARG A 493 9.49 -3.68 -9.06
C ARG A 493 8.25 -3.06 -8.44
N MET A 494 7.71 -2.03 -9.09
CA MET A 494 6.37 -1.55 -8.77
C MET A 494 5.59 -1.20 -10.03
N ASN A 495 4.28 -1.41 -9.99
CA ASN A 495 3.36 -0.83 -10.96
C ASN A 495 2.56 0.31 -10.33
N TYR A 496 2.16 1.27 -11.15
CA TYR A 496 1.35 2.39 -10.71
C TYR A 496 0.37 2.81 -11.81
N PHE A 497 -0.88 3.09 -11.43
CA PHE A 497 -1.89 3.62 -12.34
C PHE A 497 -3.03 4.29 -11.56
N TYR A 498 -3.76 5.17 -12.25
CA TYR A 498 -4.91 5.88 -11.71
C TYR A 498 -6.21 5.22 -12.19
N LYS A 499 -7.07 4.79 -11.24
CA LYS A 499 -8.34 4.06 -11.40
C LYS A 499 -8.20 2.69 -12.09
N SER A 500 -7.81 2.71 -13.36
CA SER A 500 -7.61 1.56 -14.25
C SER A 500 -6.55 1.88 -15.31
N ILE A 501 -5.84 0.86 -15.77
CA ILE A 501 -4.92 0.96 -16.91
C ILE A 501 -5.73 1.26 -18.19
N ILE A 502 -5.14 2.05 -19.08
CA ILE A 502 -5.69 2.36 -20.41
C ILE A 502 -5.82 1.06 -21.21
N LYS A 503 -7.04 0.70 -21.65
CA LYS A 503 -7.29 -0.60 -22.31
C LYS A 503 -6.46 -0.77 -23.59
N GLU A 504 -6.24 0.31 -24.34
CA GLU A 504 -5.42 0.30 -25.54
C GLU A 504 -3.97 -0.12 -25.24
N ASP A 505 -3.45 0.25 -24.07
CA ASP A 505 -2.10 -0.07 -23.64
C ASP A 505 -1.97 -1.53 -23.15
N LEU A 506 -3.07 -2.19 -22.77
CA LEU A 506 -3.02 -3.61 -22.32
C LEU A 506 -2.58 -4.58 -23.41
N ASN A 507 -2.80 -4.25 -24.67
CA ASN A 507 -2.42 -5.09 -25.81
C ASN A 507 -1.02 -4.76 -26.36
N ASP A 508 -0.38 -3.71 -25.84
CA ASP A 508 0.94 -3.25 -26.26
C ASP A 508 1.90 -3.30 -25.07
N THR A 509 2.75 -4.33 -25.05
CA THR A 509 3.71 -4.56 -23.96
C THR A 509 4.65 -3.36 -23.73
N GLU A 510 5.00 -2.61 -24.77
CA GLU A 510 5.87 -1.44 -24.66
C GLU A 510 5.15 -0.28 -23.97
N GLN A 511 3.87 -0.06 -24.28
CA GLN A 511 3.08 0.95 -23.57
C GLN A 511 2.77 0.51 -22.14
N LEU A 512 2.44 -0.75 -21.93
CA LEU A 512 2.16 -1.29 -20.61
C LEU A 512 3.38 -1.13 -19.69
N ALA A 513 4.59 -1.42 -20.19
CA ALA A 513 5.85 -1.28 -19.45
C ALA A 513 6.14 0.16 -18.95
N LYS A 514 5.43 1.17 -19.45
CA LYS A 514 5.55 2.56 -18.96
C LYS A 514 4.85 2.80 -17.62
N TYR A 515 3.96 1.90 -17.20
CA TYR A 515 3.32 1.90 -15.87
C TYR A 515 4.14 1.15 -14.80
N TRP A 516 5.34 0.69 -15.16
CA TRP A 516 6.22 -0.07 -14.30
C TRP A 516 7.50 0.71 -14.04
N TYR A 517 7.97 0.63 -12.80
CA TYR A 517 9.29 1.04 -12.37
C TYR A 517 10.09 -0.19 -11.99
N ASP A 518 11.13 -0.44 -12.78
CA ASP A 518 11.98 -1.64 -12.74
C ASP A 518 13.46 -1.25 -12.78
N PRO A 519 13.98 -0.58 -11.74
CA PRO A 519 15.29 0.08 -11.77
C PRO A 519 16.45 -0.87 -12.08
N ASP A 520 16.32 -2.12 -11.66
CA ASP A 520 17.42 -3.08 -11.60
C ASP A 520 17.43 -4.05 -12.79
N THR A 521 16.33 -4.13 -13.56
CA THR A 521 16.19 -5.09 -14.67
C THR A 521 17.25 -4.89 -15.75
N LYS A 522 17.56 -3.64 -16.11
CA LYS A 522 18.58 -3.36 -17.14
C LYS A 522 19.98 -3.81 -16.74
N LYS A 523 20.34 -3.64 -15.45
CA LYS A 523 21.63 -4.08 -14.92
C LYS A 523 21.70 -5.60 -14.91
N LEU A 524 20.64 -6.25 -14.46
CA LEU A 524 20.55 -7.71 -14.42
C LEU A 524 20.71 -8.36 -15.80
N LEU A 525 20.09 -7.80 -16.84
CA LEU A 525 20.25 -8.28 -18.22
C LEU A 525 21.68 -8.12 -18.78
N GLN A 526 22.56 -7.39 -18.09
CA GLN A 526 23.98 -7.23 -18.44
C GLN A 526 24.90 -8.17 -17.67
N MET A 527 24.35 -9.05 -16.80
CA MET A 527 25.14 -10.00 -16.04
C MET A 527 25.95 -10.92 -16.98
N PRO A 528 27.21 -11.26 -16.69
CA PRO A 528 28.00 -12.10 -17.59
C PRO A 528 27.52 -13.56 -17.61
N SER A 529 27.67 -14.22 -18.76
CA SER A 529 27.09 -15.54 -19.05
C SER A 529 27.98 -16.75 -18.72
N SER A 530 29.27 -16.53 -18.42
CA SER A 530 30.21 -17.65 -18.28
C SER A 530 31.56 -17.36 -17.60
N ASN A 531 31.95 -16.10 -17.40
CA ASN A 531 33.23 -15.75 -16.80
C ASN A 531 33.06 -15.31 -15.33
N ILE A 532 33.70 -16.06 -14.44
CA ILE A 532 33.57 -15.87 -13.00
C ILE A 532 34.22 -14.60 -12.47
N ASN A 533 35.32 -14.17 -13.10
CA ASN A 533 35.98 -12.91 -12.74
C ASN A 533 35.17 -11.72 -13.22
N GLU A 534 34.55 -11.83 -14.40
CA GLU A 534 33.60 -10.82 -14.89
C GLU A 534 32.37 -10.77 -13.99
N PHE A 535 31.84 -11.91 -13.52
CA PHE A 535 30.70 -11.94 -12.60
C PHE A 535 31.01 -11.26 -11.28
N ALA A 536 32.15 -11.60 -10.66
CA ALA A 536 32.56 -10.99 -9.40
C ALA A 536 32.79 -9.47 -9.55
N ASN A 537 33.38 -9.03 -10.67
CA ASN A 537 33.52 -7.59 -10.94
C ASN A 537 32.15 -6.93 -11.19
N TRP A 538 31.29 -7.57 -11.99
CA TRP A 538 29.95 -7.05 -12.29
C TRP A 538 29.11 -6.89 -11.03
N ILE A 539 29.11 -7.85 -10.10
CA ILE A 539 28.39 -7.72 -8.82
C ILE A 539 28.89 -6.49 -8.05
N ASN A 540 30.21 -6.36 -7.91
CA ASN A 540 30.81 -5.27 -7.13
C ASN A 540 30.58 -3.89 -7.78
N ASP A 541 30.51 -3.84 -9.11
CA ASP A 541 30.33 -2.61 -9.87
C ASP A 541 28.84 -2.21 -9.99
N ASN A 542 27.89 -3.13 -9.76
CA ASN A 542 26.46 -2.89 -9.92
C ASN A 542 25.74 -2.82 -8.58
N GLU A 543 25.64 -1.61 -8.05
CA GLU A 543 24.77 -1.30 -6.92
C GLU A 543 23.29 -1.34 -7.35
N PHE A 544 22.49 -2.28 -6.85
CA PHE A 544 21.06 -2.35 -7.14
C PHE A 544 20.25 -1.40 -6.24
N ILE A 545 19.18 -0.80 -6.79
CA ILE A 545 18.28 0.06 -6.01
C ILE A 545 17.56 -0.75 -4.94
N SER A 546 17.23 -2.02 -5.23
CA SER A 546 16.72 -2.95 -4.22
C SER A 546 17.63 -3.06 -3.01
N ASP A 547 18.95 -3.13 -3.23
CA ASP A 547 19.94 -3.44 -2.19
C ASP A 547 20.27 -2.20 -1.36
N VAL A 548 20.33 -1.03 -1.98
CA VAL A 548 20.55 0.25 -1.27
C VAL A 548 19.28 0.73 -0.60
N GLY A 549 18.15 0.58 -1.29
CA GLY A 549 16.88 1.16 -0.92
C GLY A 549 16.16 0.41 0.19
N PHE A 550 16.45 -0.88 0.37
CA PHE A 550 15.85 -1.72 1.40
C PHE A 550 16.96 -2.37 2.23
N LYS A 551 16.87 -2.25 3.55
CA LYS A 551 17.84 -2.79 4.51
C LYS A 551 17.23 -3.91 5.30
N ASN A 552 17.63 -5.13 5.03
CA ASN A 552 17.07 -6.30 5.66
C ASN A 552 17.70 -6.54 7.04
N VAL A 553 16.93 -6.38 8.11
CA VAL A 553 17.41 -6.53 9.50
C VAL A 553 16.62 -7.58 10.29
N PHE A 554 15.94 -8.52 9.62
CA PHE A 554 15.14 -9.58 10.27
C PHE A 554 15.97 -10.38 11.29
N ILE A 555 15.71 -10.13 12.56
CA ILE A 555 16.50 -10.61 13.68
C ILE A 555 16.30 -12.10 13.92
N ASP A 556 15.06 -12.60 13.86
CA ASP A 556 14.73 -13.99 14.19
C ASP A 556 15.44 -14.96 13.25
N THR A 557 15.41 -14.64 11.97
CA THR A 557 16.05 -15.46 10.92
C THR A 557 17.57 -15.51 11.13
N ARG A 558 18.17 -14.35 11.36
CA ARG A 558 19.63 -14.21 11.47
C ARG A 558 20.16 -14.87 12.73
N ILE A 559 19.51 -14.64 13.88
CA ILE A 559 19.87 -15.29 15.15
C ILE A 559 19.70 -16.81 15.04
N SER A 560 18.64 -17.29 14.39
CA SER A 560 18.42 -18.73 14.18
C SER A 560 19.56 -19.40 13.44
N ILE A 561 19.96 -18.82 12.30
CA ILE A 561 21.02 -19.36 11.45
C ILE A 561 22.37 -19.26 12.18
N MET A 562 22.65 -18.11 12.80
CA MET A 562 23.88 -17.88 13.56
C MET A 562 24.05 -18.90 14.70
N LEU A 563 23.03 -19.08 15.54
CA LEU A 563 23.10 -20.00 16.67
C LEU A 563 23.28 -21.46 16.21
N LYS A 564 22.63 -21.84 15.11
CA LYS A 564 22.80 -23.17 14.49
C LYS A 564 24.23 -23.39 13.99
N HIS A 565 24.84 -22.41 13.33
CA HIS A 565 26.23 -22.52 12.86
C HIS A 565 27.24 -22.47 13.99
N PHE A 566 27.04 -21.63 15.01
CA PHE A 566 27.91 -21.55 16.19
C PHE A 566 28.02 -22.91 16.91
N ILE A 567 26.91 -23.66 17.00
CA ILE A 567 26.91 -25.02 17.54
C ILE A 567 27.84 -25.94 16.72
N LEU A 568 27.76 -25.85 15.39
CA LEU A 568 28.52 -26.71 14.47
C LEU A 568 30.00 -26.30 14.36
N SER A 569 30.34 -25.03 14.61
CA SER A 569 31.70 -24.51 14.46
C SER A 569 32.57 -24.67 15.71
N ASN A 570 31.97 -24.73 16.91
CA ASN A 570 32.71 -25.05 18.14
C ASN A 570 32.98 -26.55 18.30
N GLN A 571 32.67 -27.34 17.28
CA GLN A 571 32.99 -28.77 17.23
C GLN A 571 34.51 -29.02 17.37
N GLU A 572 35.38 -28.11 16.94
CA GLU A 572 36.83 -28.21 17.17
C GLU A 572 37.22 -28.04 18.67
N GLU A 573 36.50 -27.24 19.45
CA GLU A 573 36.69 -27.14 20.92
C GLU A 573 36.12 -28.37 21.65
N ILE A 574 35.03 -28.94 21.10
CA ILE A 574 34.36 -30.17 21.56
C ILE A 574 35.19 -31.43 21.24
N ASP A 575 35.83 -31.49 20.09
CA ASP A 575 36.66 -32.61 19.63
C ASP A 575 37.95 -32.73 20.46
N SER A 576 38.46 -31.62 20.99
CA SER A 576 39.55 -31.64 22.00
C SER A 576 39.14 -32.30 23.33
N LYS A 577 37.83 -32.47 23.57
CA LYS A 577 37.24 -33.02 24.80
C LYS A 577 36.50 -34.35 24.59
N ASN A 578 36.57 -34.97 23.40
CA ASN A 578 36.02 -36.32 23.10
C ASN A 578 34.52 -36.51 23.43
N THR A 579 33.64 -35.55 23.08
CA THR A 579 32.18 -35.76 23.23
C THR A 579 31.46 -35.62 21.89
N SER A 580 30.87 -36.70 21.38
CA SER A 580 30.38 -36.86 20.01
C SER A 580 28.96 -36.33 19.72
N ASN A 581 28.45 -35.33 20.44
CA ASN A 581 27.05 -34.90 20.27
C ASN A 581 26.94 -33.42 19.86
N GLU A 582 26.36 -33.19 18.69
CA GLU A 582 25.92 -31.89 18.18
C GLU A 582 24.89 -31.25 19.16
N GLY A 583 24.98 -29.93 19.40
CA GLY A 583 23.92 -29.17 20.11
C GLY A 583 24.13 -28.81 21.59
N ASN A 584 25.35 -28.91 22.13
CA ASN A 584 25.65 -28.54 23.52
C ASN A 584 26.20 -27.11 23.66
N PHE A 585 25.76 -26.39 24.69
CA PHE A 585 26.28 -25.09 25.12
C PHE A 585 27.10 -25.27 26.41
N TYR A 586 28.38 -24.91 26.39
CA TYR A 586 29.29 -25.17 27.51
C TYR A 586 29.51 -23.92 28.36
N VAL A 587 29.48 -24.06 29.69
CA VAL A 587 29.81 -23.00 30.65
C VAL A 587 30.63 -23.57 31.80
N ASP A 588 31.63 -22.82 32.26
CA ASP A 588 32.34 -23.11 33.51
C ASP A 588 32.20 -21.89 34.45
N PRO A 589 31.24 -21.92 35.38
CA PRO A 589 31.04 -20.80 36.29
C PRO A 589 32.12 -20.72 37.38
N PHE A 590 33.00 -21.73 37.50
CA PHE A 590 33.93 -21.89 38.63
C PHE A 590 35.40 -21.65 38.29
N VAL A 591 35.72 -21.26 37.07
CA VAL A 591 37.06 -20.83 36.67
C VAL A 591 37.26 -19.33 36.91
N LYS A 592 38.46 -18.96 37.38
CA LYS A 592 38.87 -17.56 37.56
C LYS A 592 39.07 -16.87 36.21
N THR A 593 39.06 -15.54 36.20
CA THR A 593 39.25 -14.72 34.99
C THR A 593 40.59 -14.95 34.28
N ASP A 594 41.62 -15.43 34.99
CA ASP A 594 42.92 -15.78 34.43
C ASP A 594 43.02 -17.23 33.94
N GLY A 595 41.91 -17.99 33.99
CA GLY A 595 41.85 -19.40 33.61
C GLY A 595 42.36 -20.36 34.68
N SER A 596 42.76 -19.87 35.86
CA SER A 596 43.25 -20.72 36.96
C SER A 596 42.12 -21.30 37.81
N ASP A 597 42.41 -22.43 38.46
CA ASP A 597 41.47 -23.11 39.33
C ASP A 597 41.33 -22.44 40.71
N VAL A 598 40.20 -22.73 41.36
CA VAL A 598 39.91 -22.35 42.74
C VAL A 598 40.53 -23.38 43.69
N ASN A 599 41.38 -22.94 44.62
CA ASN A 599 42.13 -23.84 45.50
C ASN A 599 41.67 -23.83 46.96
N SER A 600 40.72 -22.96 47.33
CA SER A 600 40.16 -22.88 48.69
C SER A 600 38.70 -22.47 48.69
N GLU A 601 37.99 -22.76 49.79
CA GLU A 601 36.58 -22.37 49.99
C GLU A 601 36.41 -20.84 50.03
N SER A 602 37.40 -20.10 50.56
CA SER A 602 37.38 -18.63 50.54
C SER A 602 37.56 -18.07 49.13
N GLU A 603 38.47 -18.64 48.33
CA GLU A 603 38.62 -18.29 46.91
C GLU A 603 37.35 -18.64 46.10
N PHE A 604 36.68 -19.74 46.44
CA PHE A 604 35.41 -20.13 45.82
C PHE A 604 34.32 -19.09 46.08
N LEU A 605 34.16 -18.67 47.33
CA LEU A 605 33.16 -17.66 47.70
C LEU A 605 33.49 -16.30 47.08
N GLU A 606 34.77 -15.90 47.08
CA GLU A 606 35.24 -14.67 46.44
C GLU A 606 34.94 -14.67 44.92
N LEU A 607 35.18 -15.79 44.24
CA LEU A 607 34.84 -15.93 42.82
C LEU A 607 33.34 -15.73 42.57
N LEU A 608 32.47 -16.37 43.37
CA LEU A 608 31.03 -16.24 43.23
C LEU A 608 30.54 -14.82 43.54
N THR A 609 31.12 -14.15 44.54
CA THR A 609 30.87 -12.73 44.85
C THR A 609 31.27 -11.81 43.70
N ASN A 610 32.42 -12.07 43.08
CA ASN A 610 32.88 -11.32 41.91
C ASN A 610 31.95 -11.49 40.71
N LYS A 611 31.39 -12.69 40.51
CA LYS A 611 30.44 -12.98 39.42
C LYS A 611 29.01 -12.53 39.71
N ASN A 612 28.62 -12.40 40.98
CA ASN A 612 27.29 -11.94 41.38
C ASN A 612 27.35 -11.13 42.69
N LYS A 613 27.17 -9.82 42.58
CA LYS A 613 27.21 -8.85 43.69
C LYS A 613 26.17 -9.09 44.80
N ASN A 614 25.18 -9.96 44.57
CA ASN A 614 24.19 -10.34 45.60
C ASN A 614 24.66 -11.53 46.46
N VAL A 615 25.76 -12.17 46.09
CA VAL A 615 26.48 -13.10 46.94
C VAL A 615 27.30 -12.27 47.92
N ASP A 616 27.18 -12.55 49.21
CA ASP A 616 28.01 -11.92 50.22
C ASP A 616 29.22 -12.80 50.56
N ASN A 617 30.16 -12.24 51.31
CA ASN A 617 31.33 -13.00 51.78
C ASN A 617 30.99 -13.93 52.96
N ASN A 618 29.70 -14.12 53.29
CA ASN A 618 29.26 -15.03 54.34
C ASN A 618 28.65 -16.29 53.71
N GLY A 619 29.34 -17.42 53.84
CA GLY A 619 28.89 -18.72 53.34
C GLY A 619 27.44 -19.09 53.68
N ASP A 620 26.93 -18.67 54.85
CA ASP A 620 25.56 -18.93 55.31
C ASP A 620 24.48 -18.28 54.41
N ASN A 621 24.85 -17.28 53.62
CA ASN A 621 23.96 -16.52 52.76
C ASN A 621 24.05 -16.91 51.28
N LEU A 622 24.95 -17.82 50.91
CA LEU A 622 25.00 -18.41 49.57
C LEU A 622 23.69 -19.17 49.28
N ARG A 623 23.19 -19.08 48.05
CA ARG A 623 21.91 -19.70 47.63
C ARG A 623 22.02 -20.33 46.25
N ILE A 624 21.22 -21.36 45.98
CA ILE A 624 21.07 -21.99 44.64
C ILE A 624 20.69 -20.96 43.58
N ARG A 625 19.73 -20.07 43.90
CA ARG A 625 19.35 -18.97 43.00
C ARG A 625 20.54 -18.07 42.59
N HIS A 626 21.57 -17.95 43.43
CA HIS A 626 22.74 -17.15 43.09
C HIS A 626 23.60 -17.84 42.03
N LEU A 627 23.75 -19.16 42.13
CA LEU A 627 24.41 -19.97 41.10
C LEU A 627 23.63 -19.93 39.78
N ASN A 628 22.30 -20.04 39.81
CA ASN A 628 21.46 -19.88 38.63
C ASN A 628 21.67 -18.53 37.96
N ASN A 629 21.63 -17.44 38.74
CA ASN A 629 21.89 -16.11 38.21
C ASN A 629 23.29 -16.00 37.59
N ILE A 630 24.32 -16.61 38.20
CA ILE A 630 25.67 -16.65 37.62
C ILE A 630 25.66 -17.39 36.28
N MET A 631 25.05 -18.57 36.20
CA MET A 631 24.99 -19.33 34.95
C MET A 631 24.20 -18.62 33.86
N THR A 632 23.02 -18.07 34.18
CA THR A 632 22.25 -17.26 33.23
C THR A 632 23.06 -16.06 32.75
N ASN A 633 23.75 -15.34 33.64
CA ASN A 633 24.62 -14.23 33.25
C ASN A 633 25.79 -14.68 32.35
N GLU A 634 26.40 -15.83 32.62
CA GLU A 634 27.49 -16.38 31.79
C GLU A 634 26.99 -16.83 30.41
N ILE A 635 25.80 -17.41 30.34
CA ILE A 635 25.12 -17.75 29.08
C ILE A 635 24.81 -16.47 28.30
N ASP A 636 24.22 -15.47 28.97
CA ASP A 636 23.88 -14.19 28.36
C ASP A 636 25.14 -13.48 27.85
N ASN A 637 26.21 -13.40 28.64
CA ASN A 637 27.49 -12.82 28.23
C ASN A 637 28.11 -13.55 27.03
N ARG A 638 28.03 -14.89 26.97
CA ARG A 638 28.54 -15.67 25.84
C ARG A 638 27.72 -15.40 24.58
N ILE A 639 26.40 -15.37 24.66
CA ILE A 639 25.52 -15.02 23.53
C ILE A 639 25.78 -13.58 23.07
N GLU A 640 25.91 -12.64 24.00
CA GLU A 640 26.22 -11.25 23.71
C GLU A 640 27.58 -11.13 23.02
N ASN A 641 28.61 -11.82 23.51
CA ASN A 641 29.93 -11.84 22.86
C ASN A 641 29.86 -12.41 21.43
N ILE A 642 29.09 -13.48 21.20
CA ILE A 642 28.89 -14.03 19.84
C ILE A 642 28.26 -12.99 18.91
N LEU A 643 27.29 -12.23 19.42
CA LEU A 643 26.62 -11.15 18.70
C LEU A 643 27.49 -9.89 18.52
N LEU A 644 28.58 -9.72 19.31
CA LEU A 644 29.41 -8.51 19.32
C LEU A 644 30.80 -8.65 18.69
N VAL A 645 31.37 -9.87 18.58
CA VAL A 645 32.76 -10.11 18.14
C VAL A 645 33.08 -9.66 16.70
N GLY A 646 32.10 -9.23 15.91
CA GLY A 646 32.31 -8.79 14.53
C GLY A 646 32.68 -7.32 14.30
N LEU A 647 32.57 -6.41 15.28
CA LEU A 647 32.58 -4.98 14.96
C LEU A 647 33.94 -4.37 14.53
N ASN A 648 35.10 -5.04 14.60
CA ASN A 648 36.37 -4.38 14.20
C ASN A 648 37.54 -5.18 13.57
N ASP A 649 37.78 -6.50 13.74
CA ASP A 649 39.22 -6.91 13.69
C ASP A 649 39.72 -8.09 12.83
N GLN A 650 38.99 -8.73 11.89
CA GLN A 650 39.55 -9.95 11.25
C GLN A 650 39.50 -10.13 9.72
N LEU A 651 39.12 -9.14 8.92
CA LEU A 651 39.23 -9.29 7.45
C LEU A 651 40.69 -9.24 6.93
N GLN A 652 41.66 -8.79 7.73
CA GLN A 652 42.98 -8.44 7.19
C GLN A 652 44.02 -9.57 7.11
N ASN A 653 43.83 -10.77 7.69
CA ASN A 653 44.86 -11.82 7.62
C ASN A 653 44.31 -13.26 7.73
N SER A 654 44.41 -14.06 6.66
CA SER A 654 44.89 -15.47 6.62
C SER A 654 44.35 -16.29 5.43
N ASP A 655 45.11 -17.31 5.03
CA ASP A 655 44.80 -18.32 3.99
C ASP A 655 43.62 -19.27 4.33
N THR A 656 42.64 -18.80 5.09
CA THR A 656 41.51 -19.61 5.59
C THR A 656 40.42 -19.85 4.52
N THR A 657 39.74 -21.00 4.61
CA THR A 657 38.60 -21.39 3.76
C THR A 657 37.33 -20.61 4.11
N ARG A 658 36.36 -20.50 3.18
CA ARG A 658 35.08 -19.78 3.39
C ARG A 658 34.37 -20.17 4.69
N ASP A 659 34.23 -21.46 4.95
CA ASP A 659 33.54 -21.95 6.16
C ASP A 659 34.24 -21.50 7.46
N LYS A 660 35.56 -21.36 7.44
CA LYS A 660 36.33 -20.85 8.58
C LYS A 660 36.21 -19.34 8.76
N ILE A 661 36.02 -18.60 7.67
CA ILE A 661 35.78 -17.15 7.70
C ILE A 661 34.38 -16.91 8.30
N ILE A 662 33.35 -17.57 7.74
CA ILE A 662 31.96 -17.61 8.23
C ILE A 662 31.92 -17.79 9.75
N ASN A 663 32.64 -18.80 10.26
CA ASN A 663 32.61 -19.18 11.68
C ASN A 663 33.16 -18.10 12.65
N ARG A 664 33.87 -17.08 12.18
CA ARG A 664 34.62 -16.13 13.04
C ARG A 664 34.07 -14.71 13.07
N ASN A 665 33.18 -14.35 12.14
CA ASN A 665 32.72 -12.96 12.04
C ASN A 665 31.23 -12.90 11.73
N LEU A 666 30.45 -12.20 12.56
CA LEU A 666 28.98 -12.15 12.48
C LEU A 666 28.48 -11.74 11.08
N TRP A 667 29.17 -10.79 10.45
CA TRP A 667 28.87 -10.28 9.09
C TRP A 667 29.35 -11.21 7.99
N SER A 668 30.26 -12.15 8.29
CA SER A 668 30.78 -13.11 7.31
C SER A 668 29.95 -14.39 7.24
N TYR A 669 29.06 -14.62 8.22
CA TYR A 669 28.09 -15.71 8.15
C TYR A 669 27.11 -15.55 6.98
N ASN A 670 27.12 -14.39 6.30
CA ASN A 670 26.28 -14.12 5.13
C ASN A 670 24.81 -14.43 5.47
N LEU A 671 24.40 -13.98 6.67
CA LEU A 671 23.09 -14.25 7.24
C LEU A 671 22.01 -13.39 6.56
N SER A 672 22.42 -12.27 5.94
CA SER A 672 21.62 -11.46 5.01
C SER A 672 21.35 -12.16 3.69
N SER A 673 22.07 -13.23 3.37
CA SER A 673 21.92 -14.06 2.18
C SER A 673 22.12 -13.36 0.83
N ASP A 674 23.38 -13.26 0.40
CA ASP A 674 23.76 -12.99 -1.01
C ASP A 674 23.33 -14.12 -1.97
N PHE A 675 22.84 -15.24 -1.44
CA PHE A 675 22.58 -16.46 -2.21
C PHE A 675 21.32 -17.20 -1.79
N TYR A 676 20.26 -16.49 -1.43
CA TYR A 676 18.95 -17.10 -1.27
C TYR A 676 17.96 -16.51 -2.29
N ASP A 677 17.10 -17.36 -2.83
CA ASP A 677 16.02 -16.92 -3.72
C ASP A 677 14.80 -16.42 -2.92
N SER A 678 13.78 -15.92 -3.63
CA SER A 678 12.53 -15.45 -3.02
C SER A 678 11.76 -16.52 -2.21
N GLU A 679 12.12 -17.80 -2.37
CA GLU A 679 11.54 -18.94 -1.67
C GLU A 679 12.40 -19.39 -0.47
N GLY A 680 13.56 -18.76 -0.26
CA GLY A 680 14.49 -19.10 0.82
C GLY A 680 15.37 -20.31 0.50
N ASN A 681 15.56 -20.65 -0.78
CA ASN A 681 16.49 -21.71 -1.18
C ASN A 681 17.90 -21.16 -1.34
N TYR A 682 18.91 -21.87 -0.82
CA TYR A 682 20.31 -21.52 -1.01
C TYR A 682 20.76 -21.81 -2.47
N ILE A 683 21.10 -20.77 -3.22
CA ILE A 683 21.37 -20.81 -4.67
C ILE A 683 22.86 -20.70 -5.03
N TRP A 684 23.76 -20.55 -4.05
CA TRP A 684 25.21 -20.48 -4.29
C TRP A 684 25.72 -21.63 -5.16
N ASN A 685 25.24 -22.84 -4.91
CA ASN A 685 25.63 -24.03 -5.67
C ASN A 685 25.22 -23.94 -7.14
N LYS A 686 24.06 -23.34 -7.43
CA LYS A 686 23.60 -23.09 -8.81
C LYS A 686 24.49 -22.06 -9.50
N ILE A 687 24.87 -20.99 -8.80
CA ILE A 687 25.80 -19.95 -9.29
C ILE A 687 27.18 -20.58 -9.57
N MET A 688 27.75 -21.32 -8.63
CA MET A 688 29.04 -21.99 -8.82
C MET A 688 29.00 -23.00 -9.96
N LYS A 689 27.90 -23.76 -10.10
CA LYS A 689 27.71 -24.70 -11.21
C LYS A 689 27.62 -23.97 -12.55
N HIS A 690 26.88 -22.87 -12.64
CA HIS A 690 26.76 -22.05 -13.86
C HIS A 690 28.13 -21.56 -14.35
N TYR A 691 28.99 -21.13 -13.44
CA TYR A 691 30.34 -20.64 -13.76
C TYR A 691 31.46 -21.71 -13.67
N ASN A 692 31.11 -23.00 -13.55
CA ASN A 692 32.06 -24.12 -13.44
C ASN A 692 33.11 -23.98 -12.30
N ALA A 693 32.69 -23.55 -11.11
CA ALA A 693 33.57 -23.31 -9.96
C ALA A 693 33.23 -24.13 -8.70
N THR A 694 32.41 -25.16 -8.83
CA THR A 694 31.94 -25.99 -7.71
C THR A 694 33.06 -26.66 -6.90
N ASP A 695 34.21 -26.95 -7.54
CA ASP A 695 35.30 -27.74 -6.94
C ASP A 695 36.61 -26.96 -6.72
N ASP A 696 36.64 -25.64 -6.94
CA ASP A 696 37.84 -24.81 -6.74
C ASP A 696 37.70 -23.88 -5.52
N PRO A 697 38.31 -24.23 -4.36
CA PRO A 697 38.22 -23.43 -3.14
C PRO A 697 38.87 -22.05 -3.26
N PHE A 698 39.87 -21.87 -4.12
CA PHE A 698 40.54 -20.58 -4.30
C PHE A 698 39.66 -19.62 -5.08
N ILE A 699 38.99 -20.12 -6.11
CA ILE A 699 38.02 -19.34 -6.89
C ILE A 699 36.79 -19.00 -6.04
N GLN A 700 36.24 -19.97 -5.30
CA GLN A 700 35.13 -19.71 -4.37
C GLN A 700 35.48 -18.64 -3.32
N LYS A 701 36.70 -18.70 -2.77
CA LYS A 701 37.21 -17.68 -1.85
C LYS A 701 37.37 -16.32 -2.53
N ALA A 702 37.93 -16.26 -3.73
CA ALA A 702 38.12 -15.01 -4.46
C ALA A 702 36.78 -14.31 -4.76
N ILE A 703 35.75 -15.08 -5.13
CA ILE A 703 34.39 -14.56 -5.34
C ILE A 703 33.78 -14.11 -4.02
N PHE A 704 33.85 -14.95 -2.99
CA PHE A 704 33.30 -14.62 -1.68
C PHE A 704 33.92 -13.34 -1.11
N ASN A 705 35.25 -13.21 -1.16
CA ASN A 705 35.95 -12.03 -0.67
C ASN A 705 35.50 -10.77 -1.43
N LYS A 706 35.42 -10.84 -2.76
CA LYS A 706 34.95 -9.72 -3.58
C LYS A 706 33.52 -9.31 -3.25
N ILE A 707 32.61 -10.26 -3.06
CA ILE A 707 31.20 -9.98 -2.71
C ILE A 707 31.10 -9.42 -1.29
N SER A 708 31.84 -10.00 -0.33
CA SER A 708 31.80 -9.64 1.09
C SER A 708 32.26 -8.21 1.39
N GLU A 709 33.01 -7.57 0.49
CA GLU A 709 33.46 -6.18 0.61
C GLU A 709 32.29 -5.17 0.54
N HIS A 710 31.09 -5.60 0.14
CA HIS A 710 29.92 -4.75 -0.10
C HIS A 710 28.64 -5.18 0.65
N ASN A 711 28.72 -6.02 1.70
CA ASN A 711 27.55 -6.57 2.41
C ASN A 711 26.76 -5.52 3.24
N ASP A 712 26.00 -4.69 2.56
CA ASP A 712 25.26 -3.55 3.12
C ASP A 712 24.18 -3.99 4.14
N ASP A 713 23.51 -5.12 3.90
CA ASP A 713 22.46 -5.64 4.80
C ASP A 713 22.99 -6.27 6.09
N ASP A 714 24.11 -6.99 6.02
CA ASP A 714 24.76 -7.46 7.23
C ASP A 714 25.20 -6.23 8.03
N ILE A 715 25.87 -5.25 7.40
CA ILE A 715 26.29 -3.96 8.01
C ILE A 715 25.10 -3.26 8.67
N ALA A 716 23.96 -3.16 7.99
CA ALA A 716 22.73 -2.58 8.55
C ALA A 716 22.22 -3.39 9.75
N PHE A 717 22.27 -4.72 9.70
CA PHE A 717 21.82 -5.58 10.79
C PHE A 717 22.64 -5.39 12.08
N ALA A 718 23.97 -5.35 12.02
CA ALA A 718 24.74 -5.13 13.25
C ALA A 718 25.05 -3.66 13.57
N GLU A 719 24.84 -2.71 12.64
CA GLU A 719 24.49 -1.34 13.03
C GLU A 719 23.23 -1.32 13.89
N HIS A 720 22.21 -2.09 13.52
CA HIS A 720 21.01 -2.22 14.32
C HIS A 720 21.30 -2.82 15.71
N LEU A 721 22.05 -3.93 15.81
CA LEU A 721 22.47 -4.47 17.11
C LEU A 721 23.27 -3.45 17.94
N LYS A 722 24.18 -2.71 17.30
CA LYS A 722 24.94 -1.63 17.94
C LYS A 722 24.04 -0.51 18.44
N ARG A 723 23.06 -0.07 17.65
CA ARG A 723 22.10 0.99 18.04
C ARG A 723 21.23 0.55 19.23
N LEU A 724 20.85 -0.72 19.31
CA LEU A 724 20.17 -1.23 20.50
C LEU A 724 21.06 -1.04 21.72
N LYS A 725 22.31 -1.53 21.64
CA LYS A 725 23.30 -1.41 22.72
C LYS A 725 23.56 0.04 23.14
N ASP A 726 23.89 0.91 22.18
CA ASP A 726 24.27 2.32 22.41
C ASP A 726 23.14 3.14 23.03
N ASN A 727 21.87 2.80 22.76
CA ASN A 727 20.72 3.44 23.37
C ASN A 727 20.41 2.91 24.79
N ASN A 728 21.37 2.24 25.44
CA ASN A 728 21.19 1.54 26.71
C ASN A 728 20.01 0.56 26.65
N LEU A 729 19.76 -0.08 25.52
CA LEU A 729 18.88 -1.23 25.42
C LEU A 729 19.82 -2.43 25.30
N GLU A 730 19.98 -3.16 26.41
CA GLU A 730 20.55 -4.51 26.31
C GLU A 730 19.75 -5.22 25.21
N LEU A 731 20.43 -5.98 24.36
CA LEU A 731 19.77 -6.76 23.31
C LEU A 731 18.57 -7.46 23.94
N PRO A 732 17.35 -7.37 23.37
CA PRO A 732 16.14 -7.82 24.04
C PRO A 732 16.02 -9.33 23.96
N PHE A 733 17.01 -10.01 24.56
CA PHE A 733 17.07 -11.44 24.71
C PHE A 733 17.14 -11.82 26.18
N HIS A 734 16.72 -13.04 26.47
CA HIS A 734 16.85 -13.62 27.80
C HIS A 734 17.04 -15.13 27.68
N ALA A 735 18.11 -15.65 28.28
CA ALA A 735 18.28 -17.09 28.44
C ALA A 735 17.59 -17.59 29.71
N THR A 736 16.76 -18.61 29.57
CA THR A 736 16.16 -19.34 30.70
C THR A 736 16.55 -20.81 30.65
N LEU A 737 16.69 -21.41 31.84
CA LEU A 737 16.80 -22.86 31.94
C LEU A 737 15.40 -23.46 31.90
N VAL A 738 15.20 -24.53 31.12
CA VAL A 738 13.95 -25.29 31.00
C VAL A 738 14.20 -26.79 31.01
N ASN A 739 13.24 -27.58 31.47
CA ASN A 739 13.31 -29.05 31.49
C ASN A 739 13.25 -29.64 30.08
N SER A 740 12.32 -29.15 29.28
CA SER A 740 12.05 -29.61 27.92
C SER A 740 11.61 -28.45 27.05
N ILE A 741 11.76 -28.59 25.74
CA ILE A 741 11.31 -27.62 24.75
C ILE A 741 9.85 -27.22 25.04
N GLY A 742 9.60 -25.92 25.20
CA GLY A 742 8.27 -25.35 25.42
C GLY A 742 7.67 -25.52 26.82
N SER A 743 8.40 -26.05 27.82
CA SER A 743 7.82 -26.28 29.16
C SER A 743 7.75 -25.05 30.06
N GLY A 744 8.57 -24.02 29.81
CA GLY A 744 8.68 -22.81 30.65
C GLY A 744 9.08 -23.04 32.11
N ALA A 745 9.31 -24.30 32.51
CA ALA A 745 9.65 -24.72 33.86
C ALA A 745 10.91 -25.60 33.85
N SER A 746 11.76 -25.42 34.86
CA SER A 746 13.01 -26.15 35.09
C SER A 746 13.03 -26.77 36.48
N ASN A 747 13.49 -28.02 36.60
CA ASN A 747 13.76 -28.74 37.85
C ASN A 747 15.24 -28.64 38.26
N PHE A 748 15.99 -27.79 37.56
CA PHE A 748 17.42 -27.63 37.73
C PHE A 748 17.77 -27.24 39.18
N ASP A 749 16.98 -26.36 39.79
CA ASP A 749 17.10 -25.96 41.19
C ASP A 749 16.91 -27.17 42.12
N ASP A 750 15.79 -27.88 41.99
CA ASP A 750 15.43 -29.06 42.79
C ASP A 750 16.51 -30.14 42.72
N LYS A 751 17.15 -30.27 41.56
CA LYS A 751 18.26 -31.20 41.34
C LYS A 751 19.55 -30.76 42.00
N ILE A 752 19.89 -29.46 41.99
CA ILE A 752 21.03 -28.96 42.77
C ILE A 752 20.75 -29.11 44.28
N TYR A 753 19.52 -28.89 44.73
CA TYR A 753 19.11 -29.15 46.10
C TYR A 753 19.34 -30.62 46.48
N SER A 754 18.91 -31.57 45.63
CA SER A 754 18.97 -33.00 45.95
C SER A 754 20.36 -33.62 45.80
N ASP A 755 21.06 -33.30 44.71
CA ASP A 755 22.25 -34.02 44.25
C ASP A 755 23.55 -33.20 44.44
N GLY A 756 23.46 -31.92 44.81
CA GLY A 756 24.60 -31.00 44.83
C GLY A 756 25.19 -30.77 43.43
N LEU A 757 26.42 -30.24 43.34
CA LEU A 757 27.10 -30.05 42.05
C LEU A 757 27.57 -31.37 41.41
N SER A 758 27.69 -32.44 42.20
CA SER A 758 28.09 -33.77 41.71
C SER A 758 27.13 -34.36 40.67
N GLY A 759 25.86 -33.91 40.66
CA GLY A 759 24.86 -34.32 39.68
C GLY A 759 25.13 -33.87 38.24
N PHE A 760 25.95 -32.81 38.05
CA PHE A 760 26.28 -32.31 36.72
C PHE A 760 27.07 -33.32 35.87
N ASN A 761 27.94 -34.12 36.50
CA ASN A 761 28.82 -35.06 35.80
C ASN A 761 28.17 -36.40 35.45
N ASN A 762 27.11 -36.78 36.18
CA ASN A 762 26.37 -38.03 35.95
C ASN A 762 25.20 -37.86 34.97
N ASN A 763 25.07 -36.72 34.28
CA ASN A 763 23.92 -36.35 33.45
C ASN A 763 22.56 -36.41 34.20
N SER A 764 22.55 -36.34 35.55
CA SER A 764 21.31 -36.37 36.34
C SER A 764 20.60 -35.02 36.37
N VAL A 765 21.31 -33.95 35.99
CA VAL A 765 20.80 -32.60 35.83
C VAL A 765 20.85 -32.22 34.35
N ASN A 766 19.71 -32.34 33.66
CA ASN A 766 19.57 -31.86 32.29
C ASN A 766 18.84 -30.53 32.33
N ALA A 767 19.47 -29.47 31.84
CA ALA A 767 18.80 -28.22 31.53
C ALA A 767 18.95 -27.92 30.04
N ASN A 768 17.82 -27.57 29.43
CA ASN A 768 17.83 -26.88 28.17
C ASN A 768 17.93 -25.39 28.43
N ILE A 769 18.62 -24.67 27.56
CA ILE A 769 18.61 -23.21 27.51
C ILE A 769 17.55 -22.84 26.48
N THR A 770 16.52 -22.11 26.88
CA THR A 770 15.64 -21.40 25.94
C THR A 770 16.09 -19.95 25.86
N ILE A 771 16.61 -19.54 24.71
CA ILE A 771 16.82 -18.11 24.39
C ILE A 771 15.50 -17.56 23.89
N GLN A 772 15.02 -16.49 24.50
CA GLN A 772 13.86 -15.73 24.04
C GLN A 772 14.35 -14.40 23.49
N PHE A 773 13.91 -13.99 22.30
CA PHE A 773 14.24 -12.71 21.69
C PHE A 773 12.97 -11.91 21.41
N ASN A 774 12.99 -10.57 21.45
CA ASN A 774 11.91 -9.72 20.96
C ASN A 774 12.27 -9.10 19.61
N SER A 775 11.69 -9.61 18.53
CA SER A 775 12.01 -9.22 17.16
C SER A 775 11.31 -7.97 16.63
N LYS A 776 10.19 -7.55 17.24
CA LYS A 776 9.35 -6.43 16.73
C LYS A 776 9.68 -5.06 17.35
N ILE A 777 10.96 -4.70 17.38
CA ILE A 777 11.42 -3.47 18.06
C ILE A 777 11.63 -2.26 17.13
N LEU A 778 11.93 -2.49 15.84
CA LEU A 778 12.22 -1.42 14.86
C LEU A 778 11.09 -1.22 13.85
N ASN A 779 10.73 0.03 13.60
CA ASN A 779 9.89 0.37 12.45
C ASN A 779 10.67 0.41 11.13
N ASN A 780 9.96 0.66 10.02
CA ASN A 780 10.51 0.82 8.68
C ASN A 780 11.54 1.97 8.52
N TYR A 781 11.76 2.76 9.58
CA TYR A 781 12.68 3.90 9.64
C TYR A 781 13.92 3.62 10.49
N GLY A 782 14.02 2.41 11.07
CA GLY A 782 15.12 2.05 11.97
C GLY A 782 15.02 2.70 13.36
N GLU A 783 13.85 3.20 13.73
CA GLU A 783 13.58 3.78 15.03
C GLU A 783 12.86 2.77 15.94
N ILE A 784 13.18 2.83 17.23
CA ILE A 784 12.57 1.95 18.23
C ILE A 784 11.18 2.46 18.57
N TYR A 785 10.18 1.59 18.47
CA TYR A 785 8.79 1.91 18.80
C TYR A 785 8.64 2.46 20.22
N GLY A 786 7.74 3.44 20.39
CA GLY A 786 7.53 4.14 21.66
C GLY A 786 7.21 3.21 22.83
N ASP A 787 6.38 2.20 22.62
CA ASP A 787 5.97 1.23 23.63
C ASP A 787 7.14 0.39 24.18
N TYR A 788 8.18 0.16 23.35
CA TYR A 788 9.34 -0.66 23.74
C TYR A 788 10.46 0.16 24.38
N LYS A 789 10.48 1.48 24.20
CA LYS A 789 11.46 2.36 24.89
C LYS A 789 11.37 2.26 26.42
N ASN A 790 10.20 1.89 26.95
CA ASN A 790 9.93 1.78 28.38
C ASN A 790 9.78 0.33 28.88
N LEU A 791 10.11 -0.67 28.04
CA LEU A 791 9.94 -2.07 28.38
C LEU A 791 10.81 -2.47 29.59
N ASN A 792 10.22 -3.11 30.61
CA ASN A 792 10.98 -3.59 31.76
C ASN A 792 11.81 -4.82 31.38
N LYS A 793 13.11 -4.60 31.18
CA LYS A 793 14.11 -5.59 30.74
C LYS A 793 14.19 -6.85 31.61
N LYS A 794 13.89 -6.76 32.91
CA LYS A 794 14.00 -7.92 33.81
C LYS A 794 12.80 -8.86 33.75
N THR A 795 11.71 -8.42 33.13
CA THR A 795 10.43 -9.12 33.20
C THR A 795 9.67 -9.16 31.88
N TRP A 796 10.13 -8.53 30.80
CA TRP A 796 9.40 -8.51 29.53
C TRP A 796 9.10 -9.92 29.01
N TRP A 797 10.07 -10.83 29.13
CA TRP A 797 9.95 -12.24 28.76
C TRP A 797 8.92 -13.02 29.58
N LYS A 798 8.56 -12.52 30.77
CA LYS A 798 7.51 -13.09 31.63
C LYS A 798 6.11 -12.67 31.22
N GLY A 799 5.96 -11.67 30.36
CA GLY A 799 4.68 -11.22 29.85
C GLY A 799 4.07 -12.22 28.87
N GLU A 800 2.74 -12.34 28.91
CA GLU A 800 1.90 -12.97 27.88
C GLU A 800 1.53 -11.97 26.76
N ASP A 801 2.25 -10.85 26.63
CA ASP A 801 1.93 -9.84 25.63
C ASP A 801 2.12 -10.43 24.21
N PRO A 802 1.05 -10.55 23.40
CA PRO A 802 1.13 -11.10 22.06
C PRO A 802 2.01 -10.26 21.11
N LYS A 803 2.37 -9.02 21.50
CA LYS A 803 3.33 -8.18 20.76
C LYS A 803 4.78 -8.65 20.92
N ILE A 804 5.06 -9.45 21.95
CA ILE A 804 6.37 -10.06 22.16
C ILE A 804 6.38 -11.37 21.35
N GLN A 805 6.83 -11.29 20.09
CA GLN A 805 7.21 -12.49 19.36
C GLN A 805 8.43 -13.08 20.04
N LYS A 806 8.28 -14.29 20.60
CA LYS A 806 9.36 -15.06 21.23
C LYS A 806 9.84 -16.06 20.22
N THR A 807 11.10 -15.94 19.83
CA THR A 807 11.80 -17.01 19.13
C THR A 807 12.58 -17.82 20.15
N ASP A 808 12.21 -19.09 20.29
CA ASP A 808 12.80 -20.02 21.25
C ASP A 808 13.91 -20.84 20.57
N PHE A 809 15.14 -20.68 21.04
CA PHE A 809 16.25 -21.57 20.68
C PHE A 809 16.58 -22.48 21.84
N VAL A 810 16.62 -23.79 21.60
CA VAL A 810 16.87 -24.78 22.64
C VAL A 810 18.26 -25.38 22.49
N PHE A 811 19.07 -25.24 23.53
CA PHE A 811 20.41 -25.84 23.64
C PHE A 811 20.50 -26.76 24.85
N ASN A 812 21.28 -27.82 24.79
CA ASN A 812 21.63 -28.57 26.00
C ASN A 812 22.73 -27.83 26.77
N LEU A 813 22.48 -27.42 28.02
CA LEU A 813 23.53 -26.85 28.87
C LEU A 813 24.46 -27.97 29.38
N LYS A 814 25.76 -27.80 29.17
CA LYS A 814 26.82 -28.62 29.77
C LYS A 814 27.70 -27.76 30.65
N ILE A 815 27.84 -28.15 31.91
CA ILE A 815 28.68 -27.45 32.89
C ILE A 815 30.00 -28.21 33.00
N TYR A 816 31.12 -27.52 32.82
CA TYR A 816 32.45 -28.09 33.00
C TYR A 816 33.02 -27.67 34.36
N MET A 817 33.80 -28.56 34.96
CA MET A 817 34.46 -28.36 36.25
C MET A 817 35.85 -29.01 36.17
N ASN A 818 36.92 -28.22 36.33
CA ASN A 818 38.30 -28.72 36.24
C ASN A 818 38.69 -29.68 37.39
N ASP A 819 38.07 -29.55 38.57
CA ASP A 819 38.31 -30.42 39.75
C ASP A 819 36.99 -30.71 40.50
N ASP A 820 36.22 -31.63 39.92
CA ASP A 820 34.87 -32.03 40.32
C ASP A 820 34.70 -32.31 41.82
N GLY A 821 35.72 -32.90 42.45
CA GLY A 821 35.66 -33.35 43.84
C GLY A 821 35.75 -32.19 44.84
N LYS A 822 36.62 -31.21 44.58
CA LYS A 822 36.84 -30.09 45.51
C LYS A 822 35.73 -29.05 45.44
N ILE A 823 35.33 -28.66 44.23
CA ILE A 823 34.27 -27.67 44.02
C ILE A 823 32.93 -28.17 44.58
N SER A 824 32.60 -29.44 44.32
CA SER A 824 31.40 -30.07 44.90
C SER A 824 31.45 -30.08 46.43
N SER A 825 32.63 -30.33 47.02
CA SER A 825 32.79 -30.32 48.48
C SER A 825 32.59 -28.92 49.09
N TYR A 826 33.14 -27.87 48.47
CA TYR A 826 32.92 -26.49 48.92
C TYR A 826 31.44 -26.10 48.86
N TRP A 827 30.77 -26.44 47.76
CA TRP A 827 29.34 -26.20 47.61
C TRP A 827 28.51 -26.92 48.66
N ASP A 828 28.75 -28.21 48.85
CA ASP A 828 28.01 -29.01 49.82
C ASP A 828 28.21 -28.49 51.24
N ASN A 829 29.43 -28.08 51.61
CA ASN A 829 29.71 -27.49 52.92
C ASN A 829 29.02 -26.15 53.15
N LEU A 830 28.93 -25.30 52.13
CA LEU A 830 28.37 -23.94 52.26
C LEU A 830 26.84 -23.90 52.14
N VAL A 831 26.26 -24.84 51.39
CA VAL A 831 24.83 -24.84 51.03
C VAL A 831 24.08 -26.06 51.56
N ARG A 832 24.49 -27.27 51.15
CA ARG A 832 23.71 -28.51 51.38
C ARG A 832 23.79 -29.03 52.82
N TYR A 833 24.95 -28.87 53.45
CA TYR A 833 25.24 -29.38 54.80
C TYR A 833 25.35 -28.27 55.85
N ASN A 834 25.14 -27.01 55.46
CA ASN A 834 25.16 -25.86 56.36
C ASN A 834 23.78 -25.59 56.95
N ASP A 835 23.57 -25.92 58.22
CA ASP A 835 22.28 -25.73 58.94
C ASP A 835 21.84 -24.27 59.10
N LYS A 836 22.78 -23.32 58.94
CA LYS A 836 22.50 -21.88 58.92
C LYS A 836 22.12 -21.36 57.55
N ASN A 837 22.34 -22.15 56.50
CA ASN A 837 21.93 -21.79 55.14
C ASN A 837 20.41 -21.89 55.00
N LYS A 838 19.76 -20.91 54.35
CA LYS A 838 18.29 -20.95 54.15
C LYS A 838 17.85 -22.04 53.17
N ASP A 839 18.72 -22.45 52.25
CA ASP A 839 18.44 -23.51 51.28
C ASP A 839 18.55 -24.91 51.91
N PHE A 840 19.22 -25.04 53.06
CA PHE A 840 19.31 -26.28 53.85
C PHE A 840 17.92 -26.83 54.25
N ASN A 841 17.01 -25.93 54.64
CA ASN A 841 15.69 -26.31 55.19
C ASN A 841 14.65 -26.67 54.12
N GLN A 842 14.89 -26.36 52.84
CA GLN A 842 13.95 -26.68 51.77
C GLN A 842 13.94 -28.20 51.48
N GLN A 843 15.09 -28.85 51.61
CA GLN A 843 15.25 -30.31 51.55
C GLN A 843 14.54 -31.04 52.71
N ALA A 844 14.58 -30.45 53.91
CA ALA A 844 13.83 -30.94 55.08
C ALA A 844 12.31 -30.77 54.91
N TYR A 845 11.87 -29.67 54.29
CA TYR A 845 10.47 -29.39 54.01
C TYR A 845 9.87 -30.32 52.93
N GLU A 846 10.59 -30.60 51.83
CA GLU A 846 10.14 -31.56 50.81
C GLU A 846 10.15 -33.01 51.28
N ASN A 847 11.16 -33.40 52.08
CA ASN A 847 11.18 -34.71 52.74
C ASN A 847 10.08 -34.84 53.81
N SER A 848 9.57 -33.74 54.38
CA SER A 848 8.44 -33.74 55.30
C SER A 848 7.06 -33.87 54.61
N LYS A 849 6.99 -33.65 53.28
CA LYS A 849 5.76 -33.80 52.47
C LYS A 849 5.57 -35.19 51.86
N LYS A 850 6.59 -36.07 51.87
CA LYS A 850 6.40 -37.48 51.51
C LYS A 850 5.68 -38.18 52.66
N PRO A 851 4.54 -38.86 52.41
CA PRO A 851 3.89 -39.63 53.47
C PRO A 851 4.88 -40.66 53.98
N LYS A 852 5.14 -40.66 55.29
CA LYS A 852 5.90 -41.73 55.94
C LYS A 852 5.15 -43.03 55.69
N LEU A 853 5.78 -43.96 54.96
CA LEU A 853 5.30 -45.33 54.77
C LEU A 853 5.23 -46.07 56.12
#